data_AF-A0A150GE72-F1
#
_entry.id   AF-A0A150GE72-F1
#
_cell.length_a   1.000
_cell.length_b   1.000
_cell.length_c   1.000
_cell.angle_alpha   90.00
_cell.angle_beta   90.00
_cell.angle_gamma   90.00
#
_symmetry.space_group_name_H-M   'P 1'
#
loop_
_entity.id
_entity.type
_entity.pdbx_description
1 polymer ?
#
loop_
_entity_poly.entity_id
_entity_poly.type
_entity_poly.pdbx_seq_one_letter_code
_entity_poly.pdbx_strand_id
1 'polypeptide(L)'
;MLLQKTFTDLGNGSLVIPKGECFCEVANVLQWFAFGFSIAILIFYAYETWKATTGWEEVYVCAVEEFDEPAMLMLSSGNRVQWLRYGEWLLTCPVILIHLSNLTGLKDDYNKRTMRLLVSDIGTIVWGATSAMSKGYVRAIFFILGVLYGANTFFHAAKVYIESYHTVPKGICRHVVRAMAWLFFVSWGLFPVLFLLGPEGFGHLSVYGSTIGHTIIDLMSKNCWGLLGHYLRVKIHEHILIHGDIRKTTKIKVAGQELEVETLVAEEDEDTVKKPTSHYANRESFLVMRDKLKDRGYEVRASLDATGAAEAGAVVNAMGGGAGGGGDKMLGKMTSGGGAFGAAGGAGATTLSPGRVILAVPDISMVDFFREQFAQLPVPYEVVPALGIDNTVALVQQAANLGGCDFVLMHPEFLRDKSPAGLVSRLRSMGQRTAAFGWASIGPVRDLIEGAGLDGWLEGPSFGAGISMANLAALIGRMQQARRMSSMMSMGAAMGGMGMGGGAGAGMMGGMGGGMGGGMGGMMQPQMSGGGGMAGGMGMGGGMMQQQMSGGMGGMANMQSPSSRLGNNPLFNAGPSPMSSQPGAVDGMGGMGLMGGMGLMGGMGGQQQMQAPGAAGGAGGASEAEMLQQLMAEINRLKSELGEQH
;
A
#
# COMPACT_ATOMS: atom_id res chain seq x y z
N MET A 1 9.05 -15.12 36.51
CA MET A 1 9.83 -13.89 36.15
C MET A 1 11.34 -14.15 36.21
N LEU A 2 12.14 -13.43 35.41
CA LEU A 2 13.62 -13.54 35.38
C LEU A 2 14.36 -12.62 36.37
N LEU A 3 13.67 -11.69 37.04
CA LEU A 3 14.25 -10.74 38.01
C LEU A 3 14.11 -11.20 39.46
N GLN A 4 15.03 -10.74 40.32
CA GLN A 4 15.18 -11.09 41.74
C GLN A 4 13.98 -10.61 42.60
N LYS A 5 13.54 -11.40 43.62
CA LYS A 5 12.29 -11.13 44.39
C LYS A 5 12.37 -11.07 45.93
N THR A 6 13.09 -11.98 46.58
CA THR A 6 13.09 -12.32 48.04
C THR A 6 13.72 -11.37 49.09
N PHE A 7 13.71 -10.04 49.00
CA PHE A 7 14.71 -9.20 49.71
C PHE A 7 14.87 -9.35 51.26
N THR A 8 16.13 -9.37 51.72
CA THR A 8 16.62 -9.40 53.12
C THR A 8 17.22 -8.05 53.49
N ASP A 9 16.64 -7.34 54.45
CA ASP A 9 17.16 -6.07 54.95
C ASP A 9 18.34 -6.29 55.92
N LEU A 10 19.46 -5.61 55.66
CA LEU A 10 20.67 -5.66 56.49
C LEU A 10 20.64 -4.65 57.67
N GLY A 11 19.53 -3.94 57.87
CA GLY A 11 19.32 -3.01 58.99
C GLY A 11 20.04 -1.66 58.83
N ASN A 12 20.71 -1.44 57.71
CA ASN A 12 21.38 -0.19 57.34
C ASN A 12 20.84 0.42 56.03
N GLY A 13 19.72 -0.09 55.50
CA GLY A 13 19.14 0.31 54.21
C GLY A 13 19.59 -0.52 53.01
N SER A 14 20.38 -1.59 53.21
CA SER A 14 20.81 -2.51 52.13
C SER A 14 19.92 -3.76 52.05
N LEU A 15 19.72 -4.30 50.83
CA LEU A 15 18.75 -5.39 50.54
C LEU A 15 19.38 -6.58 49.77
N VAL A 16 19.16 -7.83 50.20
CA VAL A 16 19.77 -9.07 49.61
C VAL A 16 18.72 -10.14 49.24
N ILE A 17 18.69 -10.65 48.00
CA ILE A 17 17.42 -11.12 47.39
C ILE A 17 17.37 -12.62 46.93
N PRO A 18 16.66 -13.52 47.65
CA PRO A 18 16.20 -14.86 47.15
C PRO A 18 14.95 -14.91 46.23
N LYS A 19 14.15 -16.00 46.22
CA LYS A 19 13.04 -16.31 45.26
C LYS A 19 11.69 -16.67 45.90
N GLY A 20 10.59 -16.30 45.22
CA GLY A 20 9.20 -16.78 45.43
C GLY A 20 8.18 -16.03 44.55
N GLU A 21 7.08 -16.66 44.09
CA GLU A 21 6.04 -16.02 43.24
C GLU A 21 4.62 -16.25 43.79
N CYS A 22 3.69 -15.29 43.56
CA CYS A 22 2.26 -15.45 43.82
C CYS A 22 1.49 -15.63 42.50
N PHE A 23 0.72 -16.72 42.43
CA PHE A 23 -0.13 -17.10 41.30
C PHE A 23 -1.55 -16.51 41.46
N CYS A 24 -2.20 -16.11 40.37
CA CYS A 24 -3.61 -15.68 40.38
C CYS A 24 -4.40 -16.51 39.36
N GLU A 25 -5.22 -17.43 39.86
CA GLU A 25 -5.90 -18.44 39.05
C GLU A 25 -6.94 -17.85 38.08
N VAL A 26 -7.68 -16.81 38.50
CA VAL A 26 -8.77 -16.21 37.72
C VAL A 26 -8.28 -15.53 36.44
N ALA A 27 -7.13 -14.83 36.49
CA ALA A 27 -6.56 -14.19 35.31
C ALA A 27 -6.19 -15.23 34.23
N ASN A 28 -5.54 -16.31 34.66
CA ASN A 28 -5.17 -17.41 33.76
C ASN A 28 -6.42 -18.07 33.14
N VAL A 29 -7.47 -18.32 33.92
CA VAL A 29 -8.73 -18.92 33.40
C VAL A 29 -9.35 -18.04 32.31
N LEU A 30 -9.38 -16.71 32.47
CA LEU A 30 -9.92 -15.81 31.47
C LEU A 30 -9.00 -15.67 30.24
N GLN A 31 -7.68 -15.68 30.40
CA GLN A 31 -6.75 -15.72 29.26
C GLN A 31 -6.89 -17.02 28.46
N TRP A 32 -6.98 -18.18 29.11
CA TRP A 32 -7.23 -19.46 28.43
C TRP A 32 -8.60 -19.51 27.74
N PHE A 33 -9.62 -18.86 28.32
CA PHE A 33 -10.92 -18.72 27.67
C PHE A 33 -10.85 -17.82 26.42
N ALA A 34 -10.21 -16.66 26.51
CA ALA A 34 -10.03 -15.76 25.37
C ALA A 34 -9.21 -16.42 24.26
N PHE A 35 -8.07 -17.04 24.59
CA PHE A 35 -7.26 -17.82 23.67
C PHE A 35 -8.05 -18.94 22.96
N GLY A 36 -8.80 -19.74 23.73
CA GLY A 36 -9.65 -20.80 23.16
C GLY A 36 -10.76 -20.27 22.26
N PHE A 37 -11.33 -19.10 22.58
CA PHE A 37 -12.34 -18.43 21.76
C PHE A 37 -11.74 -17.81 20.49
N SER A 38 -10.55 -17.20 20.58
CA SER A 38 -9.79 -16.68 19.44
C SER A 38 -9.41 -17.80 18.47
N ILE A 39 -8.92 -18.96 18.96
CA ILE A 39 -8.69 -20.15 18.12
C ILE A 39 -9.99 -20.63 17.46
N ALA A 40 -11.09 -20.74 18.20
CA ALA A 40 -12.37 -21.19 17.64
C ALA A 40 -12.87 -20.26 16.52
N ILE A 41 -12.67 -18.95 16.69
CA ILE A 41 -12.99 -17.93 15.69
C ILE A 41 -12.00 -17.94 14.52
N LEU A 42 -10.70 -18.18 14.74
CA LEU A 42 -9.73 -18.28 13.66
C LEU A 42 -9.99 -19.53 12.81
N ILE A 43 -10.37 -20.66 13.40
CA ILE A 43 -10.81 -21.87 12.68
C ILE A 43 -12.08 -21.58 11.86
N PHE A 44 -13.05 -20.88 12.45
CA PHE A 44 -14.25 -20.43 11.73
C PHE A 44 -13.90 -19.51 10.54
N TYR A 45 -13.02 -18.52 10.75
CA TYR A 45 -12.60 -17.63 9.68
C TYR A 45 -11.74 -18.31 8.63
N ALA A 46 -10.87 -19.25 8.97
CA ALA A 46 -10.12 -20.04 7.99
C ALA A 46 -11.07 -20.85 7.09
N TYR A 47 -12.15 -21.40 7.66
CA TYR A 47 -13.19 -22.12 6.93
C TYR A 47 -14.05 -21.20 6.04
N GLU A 48 -14.33 -19.97 6.47
CA GLU A 48 -15.02 -18.96 5.63
C GLU A 48 -14.06 -18.30 4.60
N THR A 49 -12.77 -18.17 4.90
CA THR A 49 -11.74 -17.71 3.94
C THR A 49 -11.54 -18.72 2.83
N TRP A 50 -11.59 -20.03 3.15
CA TRP A 50 -11.64 -21.11 2.15
C TRP A 50 -12.91 -21.07 1.27
N LYS A 51 -13.98 -20.39 1.72
CA LYS A 51 -15.19 -20.10 0.93
C LYS A 51 -15.17 -18.70 0.30
N ALA A 52 -14.04 -17.99 0.38
CA ALA A 52 -13.84 -16.60 0.00
C ALA A 52 -14.79 -15.57 0.68
N THR A 53 -15.44 -15.90 1.80
CA THR A 53 -16.45 -15.03 2.45
C THR A 53 -15.88 -14.13 3.57
N THR A 54 -14.66 -14.35 4.05
CA THR A 54 -14.01 -13.52 5.08
C THR A 54 -13.17 -12.40 4.47
N GLY A 55 -13.12 -11.24 5.14
CA GLY A 55 -12.06 -10.25 4.89
C GLY A 55 -10.72 -10.71 5.47
N TRP A 56 -9.66 -9.98 5.11
CA TRP A 56 -8.33 -10.22 5.69
C TRP A 56 -8.20 -9.58 7.08
N GLU A 57 -9.00 -8.55 7.37
CA GLU A 57 -8.92 -7.78 8.60
C GLU A 57 -9.28 -8.62 9.83
N GLU A 58 -10.35 -9.40 9.73
CA GLU A 58 -10.83 -10.27 10.80
C GLU A 58 -9.85 -11.43 11.07
N VAL A 59 -9.28 -12.02 10.02
CA VAL A 59 -8.26 -13.08 10.10
C VAL A 59 -6.98 -12.54 10.75
N TYR A 60 -6.50 -11.38 10.30
CA TYR A 60 -5.28 -10.76 10.83
C TYR A 60 -5.39 -10.46 12.33
N VAL A 61 -6.50 -9.83 12.75
CA VAL A 61 -6.72 -9.50 14.16
C VAL A 61 -6.80 -10.76 15.02
N CYS A 62 -7.47 -11.82 14.56
CA CYS A 62 -7.55 -13.07 15.33
C CYS A 62 -6.21 -13.82 15.38
N ALA A 63 -5.40 -13.74 14.33
CA ALA A 63 -4.05 -14.34 14.33
C ALA A 63 -3.09 -13.60 15.27
N VAL A 64 -3.22 -12.28 15.45
CA VAL A 64 -2.41 -11.51 16.42
C VAL A 64 -2.81 -11.83 17.86
N GLU A 65 -4.10 -12.02 18.13
CA GLU A 65 -4.65 -12.40 19.46
C GLU A 65 -4.11 -13.73 20.01
N GLU A 66 -3.59 -14.64 19.16
CA GLU A 66 -3.01 -15.91 19.63
C GLU A 66 -1.65 -15.73 20.35
N PHE A 67 -1.00 -14.57 20.20
CA PHE A 67 0.35 -14.31 20.73
C PHE A 67 0.37 -13.57 22.08
N ASP A 68 -0.58 -13.81 22.98
CA ASP A 68 -0.67 -13.14 24.29
C ASP A 68 0.01 -13.90 25.46
N GLU A 69 1.36 -13.93 25.47
CA GLU A 69 2.13 -14.32 26.66
C GLU A 69 2.75 -13.08 27.33
N PRO A 70 2.37 -12.70 28.57
CA PRO A 70 2.48 -11.32 29.07
C PRO A 70 3.93 -10.79 29.21
N ALA A 71 4.46 -10.20 28.13
CA ALA A 71 5.77 -9.54 28.13
C ALA A 71 5.71 -8.18 28.83
N MET A 72 6.18 -8.16 30.07
CA MET A 72 6.24 -6.97 30.93
C MET A 72 7.65 -6.35 30.92
N LEU A 73 7.74 -5.08 30.49
CA LEU A 73 8.94 -4.27 30.66
C LEU A 73 9.04 -3.78 32.10
N MET A 74 10.21 -3.98 32.69
CA MET A 74 10.55 -3.56 34.05
C MET A 74 11.58 -2.44 33.93
N LEU A 75 11.13 -1.20 34.06
CA LEU A 75 11.95 -0.01 33.78
C LEU A 75 12.83 0.35 34.99
N SER A 76 13.97 1.00 34.74
CA SER A 76 14.86 1.52 35.79
C SER A 76 14.18 2.53 36.73
N SER A 77 13.11 3.17 36.28
CA SER A 77 12.25 4.02 37.11
C SER A 77 11.43 3.23 38.15
N GLY A 78 11.38 1.89 38.06
CA GLY A 78 10.52 1.02 38.85
C GLY A 78 9.10 0.85 38.29
N ASN A 79 8.78 1.47 37.14
CA ASN A 79 7.53 1.22 36.44
C ASN A 79 7.49 -0.20 35.86
N ARG A 80 6.29 -0.78 35.85
CA ARG A 80 5.98 -2.05 35.18
C ARG A 80 5.04 -1.75 34.03
N VAL A 81 5.43 -2.08 32.81
CA VAL A 81 4.66 -1.75 31.60
C VAL A 81 4.35 -3.03 30.84
N GLN A 82 3.07 -3.29 30.61
CA GLN A 82 2.58 -4.43 29.83
C GLN A 82 2.79 -4.13 28.33
N TRP A 83 4.04 -4.20 27.86
CA TRP A 83 4.42 -3.73 26.53
C TRP A 83 3.78 -4.55 25.41
N LEU A 84 3.61 -5.86 25.61
CA LEU A 84 2.96 -6.71 24.61
C LEU A 84 1.60 -6.16 24.19
N ARG A 85 0.74 -5.82 25.16
CA ARG A 85 -0.57 -5.17 24.95
C ARG A 85 -0.48 -3.92 24.07
N TYR A 86 0.50 -3.04 24.29
CA TYR A 86 0.66 -1.84 23.44
C TYR A 86 1.16 -2.17 22.03
N GLY A 87 2.01 -3.19 21.88
CA GLY A 87 2.47 -3.67 20.58
C GLY A 87 1.36 -4.36 19.80
N GLU A 88 0.58 -5.19 20.47
CA GLU A 88 -0.61 -5.89 19.99
C GLU A 88 -1.69 -4.88 19.55
N TRP A 89 -2.00 -3.85 20.34
CA TRP A 89 -2.88 -2.75 19.92
C TRP A 89 -2.37 -2.01 18.67
N LEU A 90 -1.06 -1.77 18.54
CA LEU A 90 -0.50 -1.16 17.33
C LEU A 90 -0.65 -2.05 16.08
N LEU A 91 -0.79 -3.37 16.25
CA LEU A 91 -1.08 -4.31 15.17
C LEU A 91 -2.59 -4.39 14.90
N THR A 92 -3.44 -4.52 15.92
CA THR A 92 -4.87 -4.79 15.75
C THR A 92 -5.73 -3.54 15.52
N CYS A 93 -5.53 -2.47 16.30
CA CYS A 93 -6.45 -1.32 16.32
C CYS A 93 -6.51 -0.58 14.97
N PRO A 94 -5.38 -0.34 14.26
CA PRO A 94 -5.42 0.20 12.90
C PRO A 94 -6.19 -0.71 11.93
N VAL A 95 -6.07 -2.03 12.04
CA VAL A 95 -6.77 -2.99 11.14
C VAL A 95 -8.28 -3.02 11.42
N ILE A 96 -8.69 -2.93 12.69
CA ILE A 96 -10.10 -2.74 13.06
C ILE A 96 -10.66 -1.44 12.47
N LEU A 97 -9.88 -0.35 12.45
CA LEU A 97 -10.29 0.93 11.86
C LEU A 97 -10.28 0.94 10.32
N ILE A 98 -9.46 0.12 9.69
CA ILE A 98 -9.53 -0.19 8.25
C ILE A 98 -10.86 -0.90 7.94
N HIS A 99 -11.19 -1.96 8.68
CA HIS A 99 -12.47 -2.67 8.54
C HIS A 99 -13.65 -1.70 8.80
N LEU A 100 -13.62 -0.91 9.88
CA LEU A 100 -14.65 0.11 10.16
C LEU A 100 -14.81 1.10 8.98
N SER A 101 -13.71 1.54 8.38
CA SER A 101 -13.74 2.43 7.21
C SER A 101 -14.38 1.79 5.97
N ASN A 102 -14.47 0.46 5.91
CA ASN A 102 -15.09 -0.32 4.85
C ASN A 102 -15.99 -1.44 5.39
N LEU A 103 -16.93 -1.12 6.28
CA LEU A 103 -17.89 -2.08 6.86
C LEU A 103 -18.69 -2.87 5.80
N THR A 104 -18.85 -2.32 4.60
CA THR A 104 -19.56 -2.99 3.50
C THR A 104 -18.69 -4.03 2.77
N GLY A 105 -17.36 -3.88 2.77
CA GLY A 105 -16.44 -4.68 1.94
C GLY A 105 -16.50 -4.37 0.44
N LEU A 106 -17.23 -3.33 0.02
CA LEU A 106 -17.52 -3.02 -1.38
C LEU A 106 -16.72 -1.86 -1.96
N LYS A 107 -16.12 -1.01 -1.12
CA LYS A 107 -15.27 0.12 -1.54
C LYS A 107 -13.82 -0.35 -1.58
N ASP A 108 -13.14 -0.14 -2.70
CA ASP A 108 -11.71 -0.47 -2.83
C ASP A 108 -10.81 0.73 -2.48
N ASP A 109 -11.36 1.96 -2.53
CA ASP A 109 -10.66 3.20 -2.18
C ASP A 109 -10.84 3.61 -0.71
N TYR A 110 -9.72 3.78 0.01
CA TYR A 110 -9.69 4.39 1.33
C TYR A 110 -9.61 5.92 1.24
N ASN A 111 -10.48 6.60 1.99
CA ASN A 111 -10.61 8.06 1.92
C ASN A 111 -9.69 8.78 2.93
N LYS A 112 -9.61 10.12 2.83
CA LYS A 112 -8.84 10.96 3.77
C LYS A 112 -9.31 10.83 5.24
N ARG A 113 -10.53 10.37 5.51
CA ARG A 113 -11.05 10.12 6.87
C ARG A 113 -10.45 8.84 7.45
N THR A 114 -10.28 7.79 6.65
CA THR A 114 -9.57 6.55 7.03
C THR A 114 -8.16 6.89 7.50
N MET A 115 -7.39 7.65 6.71
CA MET A 115 -6.02 8.03 7.11
C MET A 115 -5.97 8.85 8.41
N ARG A 116 -6.98 9.69 8.66
CA ARG A 116 -7.10 10.42 9.95
C ARG A 116 -7.38 9.48 11.12
N LEU A 117 -8.26 8.49 10.95
CA LEU A 117 -8.54 7.47 11.96
C LEU A 117 -7.28 6.71 12.36
N LEU A 118 -6.52 6.21 11.38
CA LEU A 118 -5.32 5.42 11.63
C LEU A 118 -4.23 6.26 12.32
N VAL A 119 -4.00 7.49 11.86
CA VAL A 119 -3.00 8.38 12.47
C VAL A 119 -3.42 8.81 13.89
N SER A 120 -4.70 9.07 14.15
CA SER A 120 -5.15 9.44 15.50
C SER A 120 -5.13 8.26 16.47
N ASP A 121 -5.47 7.06 16.00
CA ASP A 121 -5.40 5.83 16.80
C ASP A 121 -3.96 5.45 17.18
N ILE A 122 -3.05 5.40 16.20
CA ILE A 122 -1.62 5.14 16.45
C ILE A 122 -1.06 6.17 17.43
N GLY A 123 -1.41 7.45 17.29
CA GLY A 123 -1.02 8.48 18.25
C GLY A 123 -1.59 8.26 19.65
N THR A 124 -2.85 7.83 19.77
CA THR A 124 -3.48 7.45 21.05
C THR A 124 -2.66 6.37 21.76
N ILE A 125 -2.30 5.30 21.03
CA ILE A 125 -1.57 4.15 21.57
C ILE A 125 -0.12 4.53 21.93
N VAL A 126 0.58 5.27 21.06
CA VAL A 126 1.95 5.74 21.31
C VAL A 126 2.02 6.66 22.54
N TRP A 127 1.09 7.61 22.68
CA TRP A 127 1.05 8.48 23.86
C TRP A 127 0.62 7.73 25.13
N GLY A 128 -0.31 6.77 25.02
CA GLY A 128 -0.69 5.86 26.12
C GLY A 128 0.48 5.01 26.62
N ALA A 129 1.23 4.39 25.71
CA ALA A 129 2.42 3.61 26.04
C ALA A 129 3.50 4.49 26.69
N THR A 130 3.78 5.67 26.11
CA THR A 130 4.72 6.65 26.66
C THR A 130 4.31 7.13 28.06
N SER A 131 3.01 7.28 28.31
CA SER A 131 2.44 7.59 29.61
C SER A 131 2.70 6.48 30.65
N ALA A 132 2.43 5.22 30.29
CA ALA A 132 2.70 4.07 31.18
C ALA A 132 4.20 3.94 31.53
N MET A 133 5.09 4.23 30.57
CA MET A 133 6.54 4.27 30.80
C MET A 133 6.97 5.44 31.70
N SER A 134 6.19 6.52 31.74
CA SER A 134 6.47 7.76 32.48
C SER A 134 6.00 7.75 33.95
N LYS A 135 6.40 8.78 34.72
CA LYS A 135 5.98 9.02 36.11
C LYS A 135 5.55 10.47 36.34
N GLY A 136 4.84 10.72 37.45
CA GLY A 136 4.48 12.07 37.90
C GLY A 136 3.68 12.86 36.86
N TYR A 137 3.96 14.16 36.76
CA TYR A 137 3.27 15.04 35.81
C TYR A 137 3.51 14.67 34.33
N VAL A 138 4.66 14.07 34.00
CA VAL A 138 5.00 13.65 32.63
C VAL A 138 4.03 12.55 32.14
N ARG A 139 3.67 11.61 33.02
CA ARG A 139 2.61 10.62 32.76
C ARG A 139 1.28 11.31 32.45
N ALA A 140 0.87 12.27 33.27
CA ALA A 140 -0.39 12.98 33.06
C ALA A 140 -0.42 13.74 31.72
N ILE A 141 0.67 14.39 31.32
CA ILE A 141 0.79 15.08 30.03
C ILE A 141 0.59 14.10 28.86
N PHE A 142 1.33 12.98 28.84
CA PHE A 142 1.20 11.99 27.77
C PHE A 142 -0.16 11.27 27.79
N PHE A 143 -0.76 11.05 28.96
CA PHE A 143 -2.14 10.53 29.05
C PHE A 143 -3.14 11.50 28.39
N ILE A 144 -3.06 12.80 28.71
CA ILE A 144 -3.96 13.82 28.13
C ILE A 144 -3.76 13.90 26.60
N LEU A 145 -2.51 13.86 26.11
CA LEU A 145 -2.23 13.81 24.67
C LEU A 145 -2.85 12.56 24.01
N GLY A 146 -2.75 11.39 24.65
CA GLY A 146 -3.41 10.17 24.20
C GLY A 146 -4.94 10.32 24.15
N VAL A 147 -5.56 10.88 25.18
CA VAL A 147 -7.02 11.13 25.22
C VAL A 147 -7.48 12.12 24.14
N LEU A 148 -6.71 13.17 23.84
CA LEU A 148 -7.04 14.12 22.77
C LEU A 148 -6.99 13.45 21.38
N TYR A 149 -6.00 12.59 21.14
CA TYR A 149 -5.93 11.78 19.93
C TYR A 149 -7.09 10.77 19.88
N GLY A 150 -7.43 10.13 21.00
CA GLY A 150 -8.52 9.15 21.10
C GLY A 150 -9.91 9.78 20.87
N ALA A 151 -10.13 10.99 21.36
CA ALA A 151 -11.34 11.77 21.08
C ALA A 151 -11.50 12.05 19.58
N ASN A 152 -10.41 12.36 18.87
CA ASN A 152 -10.44 12.52 17.41
C ASN A 152 -10.72 11.19 16.68
N THR A 153 -10.15 10.08 17.16
CA THR A 153 -10.49 8.72 16.66
C THR A 153 -11.98 8.43 16.85
N PHE A 154 -12.54 8.66 18.04
CA PHE A 154 -13.95 8.40 18.35
C PHE A 154 -14.88 9.29 17.52
N PHE A 155 -14.56 10.58 17.37
CA PHE A 155 -15.33 11.50 16.54
C PHE A 155 -15.40 11.04 15.07
N HIS A 156 -14.25 10.64 14.49
CA HIS A 156 -14.24 10.14 13.13
C HIS A 156 -14.89 8.75 12.99
N ALA A 157 -14.77 7.88 14.00
CA ALA A 157 -15.42 6.57 14.02
C ALA A 157 -16.95 6.72 14.07
N ALA A 158 -17.46 7.65 14.87
CA ALA A 158 -18.90 7.95 14.96
C ALA A 158 -19.45 8.41 13.61
N LYS A 159 -18.73 9.28 12.88
CA LYS A 159 -19.11 9.66 11.52
C LYS A 159 -19.19 8.47 10.56
N VAL A 160 -18.24 7.52 10.67
CA VAL A 160 -18.24 6.30 9.84
C VAL A 160 -19.39 5.36 10.19
N TYR A 161 -19.73 5.19 11.47
CA TYR A 161 -20.91 4.41 11.88
C TYR A 161 -22.22 5.04 11.38
N ILE A 162 -22.36 6.36 11.46
CA ILE A 162 -23.55 7.07 10.95
C ILE A 162 -23.65 6.89 9.42
N GLU A 163 -22.57 7.15 8.69
CA GLU A 163 -22.52 6.93 7.22
C GLU A 163 -22.86 5.48 6.86
N SER A 164 -22.29 4.50 7.56
CA SER A 164 -22.53 3.07 7.33
C SER A 164 -23.97 2.66 7.63
N TYR A 165 -24.56 3.16 8.72
CA TYR A 165 -25.95 2.90 9.09
C TYR A 165 -26.94 3.36 8.01
N HIS A 166 -26.65 4.47 7.33
CA HIS A 166 -27.45 4.91 6.19
C HIS A 166 -27.10 4.16 4.89
N THR A 167 -25.82 3.81 4.67
CA THR A 167 -25.36 3.04 3.49
C THR A 167 -25.97 1.64 3.41
N VAL A 168 -26.06 0.90 4.52
CA VAL A 168 -26.49 -0.51 4.52
C VAL A 168 -28.01 -0.67 4.35
N PRO A 169 -28.47 -1.83 3.83
CA PRO A 169 -29.89 -2.12 3.66
C PRO A 169 -30.71 -1.93 4.95
N LYS A 170 -31.96 -1.51 4.81
CA LYS A 170 -32.92 -1.49 5.93
C LYS A 170 -33.11 -2.92 6.49
N GLY A 171 -33.47 -3.03 7.77
CA GLY A 171 -33.59 -4.31 8.47
C GLY A 171 -32.30 -4.73 9.17
N ILE A 172 -31.97 -6.02 9.13
CA ILE A 172 -30.94 -6.64 10.00
C ILE A 172 -29.57 -5.96 9.93
N CYS A 173 -29.12 -5.53 8.74
CA CYS A 173 -27.82 -4.87 8.57
C CYS A 173 -27.69 -3.60 9.42
N ARG A 174 -28.76 -2.80 9.55
CA ARG A 174 -28.78 -1.59 10.40
C ARG A 174 -28.73 -1.91 11.89
N HIS A 175 -29.36 -3.02 12.32
CA HIS A 175 -29.24 -3.49 13.71
C HIS A 175 -27.82 -3.97 14.01
N VAL A 176 -27.18 -4.70 13.09
CA VAL A 176 -25.79 -5.15 13.24
C VAL A 176 -24.83 -3.96 13.29
N VAL A 177 -24.93 -2.97 12.39
CA VAL A 177 -24.11 -1.74 12.45
C VAL A 177 -24.29 -1.01 13.80
N ARG A 178 -25.51 -0.94 14.34
CA ARG A 178 -25.77 -0.35 15.65
C ARG A 178 -25.14 -1.15 16.80
N ALA A 179 -25.20 -2.48 16.75
CA ALA A 179 -24.57 -3.36 17.73
C ALA A 179 -23.03 -3.26 17.68
N MET A 180 -22.45 -3.20 16.48
CA MET A 180 -21.02 -2.94 16.28
C MET A 180 -20.58 -1.59 16.86
N ALA A 181 -21.37 -0.53 16.65
CA ALA A 181 -21.10 0.79 17.24
C ALA A 181 -21.12 0.74 18.77
N TRP A 182 -22.12 0.07 19.37
CA TRP A 182 -22.18 -0.12 20.83
C TRP A 182 -20.98 -0.92 21.36
N LEU A 183 -20.64 -2.06 20.76
CA LEU A 183 -19.47 -2.84 21.14
C LEU A 183 -18.20 -1.99 21.06
N PHE A 184 -18.00 -1.29 19.95
CA PHE A 184 -16.83 -0.42 19.73
C PHE A 184 -16.72 0.65 20.80
N PHE A 185 -17.71 1.53 20.96
CA PHE A 185 -17.60 2.66 21.90
C PHE A 185 -17.56 2.23 23.37
N VAL A 186 -18.22 1.13 23.76
CA VAL A 186 -18.16 0.61 25.13
C VAL A 186 -16.81 -0.03 25.41
N SER A 187 -16.32 -0.94 24.56
CA SER A 187 -15.03 -1.61 24.78
C SER A 187 -13.86 -0.64 24.64
N TRP A 188 -13.82 0.18 23.58
CA TRP A 188 -12.75 1.15 23.38
C TRP A 188 -12.76 2.26 24.43
N GLY A 189 -13.94 2.67 24.89
CA GLY A 189 -14.09 3.66 25.96
C GLY A 189 -13.58 3.15 27.33
N LEU A 190 -13.49 1.84 27.52
CA LEU A 190 -12.99 1.24 28.76
C LEU A 190 -11.46 1.16 28.82
N PHE A 191 -10.71 1.13 27.70
CA PHE A 191 -9.23 1.17 27.74
C PHE A 191 -8.66 2.34 28.55
N PRO A 192 -9.03 3.63 28.33
CA PRO A 192 -8.51 4.73 29.15
C PRO A 192 -9.01 4.68 30.60
N VAL A 193 -10.18 4.08 30.87
CA VAL A 193 -10.68 3.88 32.23
C VAL A 193 -9.84 2.82 32.95
N LEU A 194 -9.56 1.68 32.32
CA LEU A 194 -8.69 0.63 32.87
C LEU A 194 -7.24 1.09 32.99
N PHE A 195 -6.75 1.98 32.13
CA PHE A 195 -5.45 2.64 32.30
C PHE A 195 -5.42 3.46 33.60
N LEU A 196 -6.44 4.31 33.82
CA LEU A 196 -6.53 5.13 35.03
C LEU A 196 -6.70 4.29 36.31
N LEU A 197 -7.51 3.23 36.26
CA LEU A 197 -7.70 2.33 37.40
C LEU A 197 -6.50 1.40 37.61
N GLY A 198 -5.76 1.05 36.55
CA GLY A 198 -4.64 0.11 36.56
C GLY A 198 -3.38 0.60 37.28
N PRO A 199 -2.36 -0.28 37.42
CA PRO A 199 -1.05 0.08 37.96
C PRO A 199 -0.31 1.15 37.14
N GLU A 200 -0.70 1.35 35.88
CA GLU A 200 -0.23 2.43 35.01
C GLU A 200 -0.78 3.80 35.44
N GLY A 201 -1.96 3.85 36.06
CA GLY A 201 -2.64 5.06 36.55
C GLY A 201 -2.55 5.22 38.07
N PHE A 202 -3.69 5.07 38.75
CA PHE A 202 -3.88 5.25 40.19
C PHE A 202 -3.67 3.96 41.02
N GLY A 203 -3.58 2.79 40.38
CA GLY A 203 -3.31 1.51 41.06
C GLY A 203 -4.49 0.95 41.88
N HIS A 204 -5.73 1.32 41.55
CA HIS A 204 -6.94 0.74 42.15
C HIS A 204 -7.16 -0.73 41.73
N LEU A 205 -6.70 -1.11 40.54
CA LEU A 205 -6.61 -2.49 40.08
C LEU A 205 -5.17 -3.00 40.21
N SER A 206 -5.03 -4.25 40.67
CA SER A 206 -3.76 -4.98 40.56
C SER A 206 -3.41 -5.24 39.09
N VAL A 207 -2.18 -5.68 38.80
CA VAL A 207 -1.80 -6.15 37.46
C VAL A 207 -2.80 -7.20 36.95
N TYR A 208 -3.13 -8.21 37.77
CA TYR A 208 -4.09 -9.25 37.41
C TYR A 208 -5.51 -8.71 37.17
N GLY A 209 -5.96 -7.74 37.97
CA GLY A 209 -7.25 -7.07 37.75
C GLY A 209 -7.28 -6.25 36.46
N SER A 210 -6.16 -5.59 36.14
CA SER A 210 -5.95 -4.91 34.85
C SER A 210 -5.97 -5.93 33.70
N THR A 211 -5.25 -7.05 33.79
CA THR A 211 -5.29 -8.14 32.78
C THR A 211 -6.71 -8.64 32.56
N ILE A 212 -7.44 -9.02 33.62
CA ILE A 212 -8.84 -9.49 33.55
C ILE A 212 -9.73 -8.47 32.83
N GLY A 213 -9.64 -7.19 33.21
CA GLY A 213 -10.44 -6.13 32.59
C GLY A 213 -10.13 -5.97 31.10
N HIS A 214 -8.85 -6.01 30.73
CA HIS A 214 -8.41 -5.90 29.34
C HIS A 214 -8.87 -7.09 28.50
N THR A 215 -8.58 -8.33 28.93
CA THR A 215 -9.03 -9.55 28.24
C THR A 215 -10.54 -9.55 27.92
N ILE A 216 -11.38 -9.02 28.82
CA ILE A 216 -12.83 -8.89 28.56
C ILE A 216 -13.13 -7.89 27.43
N ILE A 217 -12.50 -6.71 27.42
CA ILE A 217 -12.76 -5.68 26.41
C ILE A 217 -12.04 -5.94 25.08
N ASP A 218 -10.93 -6.69 25.10
CA ASP A 218 -10.26 -7.22 23.92
C ASP A 218 -11.18 -8.23 23.21
N LEU A 219 -11.75 -9.19 23.94
CA LEU A 219 -12.79 -10.11 23.43
C LEU A 219 -13.99 -9.38 22.79
N MET A 220 -14.44 -8.28 23.41
CA MET A 220 -15.53 -7.47 22.88
C MET A 220 -15.14 -6.67 21.63
N SER A 221 -13.97 -6.05 21.64
CA SER A 221 -13.50 -5.10 20.61
C SER A 221 -12.94 -5.78 19.35
N LYS A 222 -12.49 -7.02 19.46
CA LYS A 222 -11.87 -7.80 18.39
C LYS A 222 -12.76 -8.96 17.95
N ASN A 223 -12.95 -9.95 18.82
CA ASN A 223 -13.65 -11.19 18.47
C ASN A 223 -15.14 -10.95 18.18
N CYS A 224 -15.86 -10.38 19.16
CA CYS A 224 -17.30 -10.11 19.02
C CYS A 224 -17.59 -9.07 17.94
N TRP A 225 -16.79 -7.99 17.90
CA TRP A 225 -16.94 -6.94 16.89
C TRP A 225 -16.63 -7.45 15.47
N GLY A 226 -15.53 -8.19 15.30
CA GLY A 226 -15.14 -8.80 14.02
C GLY A 226 -16.18 -9.79 13.52
N LEU A 227 -16.75 -10.61 14.42
CA LEU A 227 -17.79 -11.58 14.06
C LEU A 227 -19.05 -10.88 13.53
N LEU A 228 -19.44 -9.76 14.13
CA LEU A 228 -20.53 -8.92 13.60
C LEU A 228 -20.16 -8.25 12.28
N GLY A 229 -18.91 -7.83 12.08
CA GLY A 229 -18.42 -7.26 10.82
C GLY A 229 -18.46 -8.26 9.66
N HIS A 230 -17.96 -9.47 9.89
CA HIS A 230 -18.06 -10.58 8.94
C HIS A 230 -19.53 -10.92 8.63
N TYR A 231 -20.38 -11.05 9.65
CA TYR A 231 -21.81 -11.30 9.47
C TYR A 231 -22.52 -10.18 8.67
N LEU A 232 -22.17 -8.92 8.92
CA LEU A 232 -22.66 -7.77 8.16
C LEU A 232 -22.25 -7.85 6.69
N ARG A 233 -20.96 -8.14 6.41
CA ARG A 233 -20.44 -8.33 5.05
C ARG A 233 -21.21 -9.43 4.33
N VAL A 234 -21.39 -10.60 4.93
CA VAL A 234 -22.18 -11.71 4.37
C VAL A 234 -23.61 -11.27 4.05
N LYS A 235 -24.30 -10.59 4.97
CA LYS A 235 -25.70 -10.13 4.74
C LYS A 235 -25.82 -9.07 3.63
N ILE A 236 -24.79 -8.23 3.44
CA ILE A 236 -24.73 -7.27 2.33
C ILE A 236 -24.53 -8.00 0.99
N HIS A 237 -23.67 -9.02 0.95
CA HIS A 237 -23.45 -9.82 -0.26
C HIS A 237 -24.72 -10.61 -0.64
N GLU A 238 -25.39 -11.24 0.32
CA GLU A 238 -26.70 -11.90 0.10
C GLU A 238 -27.73 -10.92 -0.47
N HIS A 239 -27.82 -9.71 0.09
CA HIS A 239 -28.73 -8.67 -0.41
C HIS A 239 -28.42 -8.29 -1.87
N ILE A 240 -27.15 -8.05 -2.22
CA ILE A 240 -26.75 -7.68 -3.58
C ILE A 240 -27.01 -8.81 -4.59
N LEU A 241 -26.84 -10.07 -4.18
CA LEU A 241 -27.15 -11.22 -5.04
C LEU A 241 -28.66 -11.35 -5.30
N ILE A 242 -29.50 -11.22 -4.27
CA ILE A 242 -30.96 -11.38 -4.38
C ILE A 242 -31.60 -10.17 -5.09
N HIS A 243 -31.26 -8.95 -4.68
CA HIS A 243 -31.93 -7.72 -5.14
C HIS A 243 -31.18 -7.00 -6.27
N GLY A 244 -29.86 -7.18 -6.37
CA GLY A 244 -28.96 -6.36 -7.19
C GLY A 244 -28.28 -5.25 -6.37
N ASP A 245 -27.29 -4.58 -6.97
CA ASP A 245 -26.64 -3.40 -6.38
C ASP A 245 -27.40 -2.12 -6.78
N ILE A 246 -28.59 -1.91 -6.23
CA ILE A 246 -29.36 -0.69 -6.45
C ILE A 246 -29.19 0.28 -5.27
N ARG A 247 -28.87 1.55 -5.60
CA ARG A 247 -28.51 2.62 -4.65
C ARG A 247 -29.47 3.78 -4.74
N LYS A 248 -29.84 4.36 -3.59
CA LYS A 248 -30.61 5.60 -3.46
C LYS A 248 -29.76 6.66 -2.76
N THR A 249 -29.45 7.76 -3.45
CA THR A 249 -28.63 8.84 -2.87
C THR A 249 -29.44 9.59 -1.83
N THR A 250 -29.00 9.51 -0.58
CA THR A 250 -29.66 10.14 0.57
C THR A 250 -28.76 11.21 1.16
N LYS A 251 -29.27 12.44 1.31
CA LYS A 251 -28.57 13.52 2.01
C LYS A 251 -28.77 13.37 3.52
N ILE A 252 -27.68 13.28 4.26
CA ILE A 252 -27.68 13.27 5.73
C ILE A 252 -26.75 14.36 6.27
N LYS A 253 -27.11 14.95 7.41
CA LYS A 253 -26.29 15.98 8.07
C LYS A 253 -25.50 15.34 9.21
N VAL A 254 -24.17 15.29 9.09
CA VAL A 254 -23.29 14.60 10.06
C VAL A 254 -22.28 15.59 10.64
N ALA A 255 -22.50 15.97 11.90
CA ALA A 255 -21.75 17.01 12.62
C ALA A 255 -21.59 18.31 11.79
N GLY A 256 -22.73 18.92 11.46
CA GLY A 256 -22.82 20.18 10.71
C GLY A 256 -22.62 20.08 9.20
N GLN A 257 -21.99 19.02 8.69
CA GLN A 257 -21.69 18.84 7.26
C GLN A 257 -22.79 18.02 6.57
N GLU A 258 -23.26 18.48 5.40
CA GLU A 258 -24.09 17.65 4.54
C GLU A 258 -23.22 16.60 3.83
N LEU A 259 -23.69 15.35 3.85
CA LEU A 259 -23.03 14.20 3.26
C LEU A 259 -24.06 13.45 2.41
N GLU A 260 -23.73 13.21 1.15
CA GLU A 260 -24.50 12.33 0.27
C GLU A 260 -24.04 10.88 0.47
N VAL A 261 -24.99 9.99 0.75
CA VAL A 261 -24.73 8.58 1.06
C VAL A 261 -25.59 7.69 0.17
N GLU A 262 -24.94 6.73 -0.50
CA GLU A 262 -25.59 5.74 -1.37
C GLU A 262 -26.19 4.60 -0.54
N THR A 263 -27.48 4.72 -0.21
CA THR A 263 -28.24 3.70 0.53
C THR A 263 -28.52 2.50 -0.36
N LEU A 264 -28.17 1.29 0.06
CA LEU A 264 -28.63 0.04 -0.57
C LEU A 264 -30.13 -0.15 -0.36
N VAL A 265 -30.87 -0.41 -1.44
CA VAL A 265 -32.32 -0.67 -1.42
C VAL A 265 -32.67 -1.93 -2.22
N ALA A 266 -33.81 -2.55 -1.87
CA ALA A 266 -34.22 -3.86 -2.37
C ALA A 266 -35.09 -3.81 -3.65
N GLU A 267 -35.65 -2.64 -3.95
CA GLU A 267 -36.58 -2.37 -5.05
C GLU A 267 -36.11 -1.14 -5.82
N GLU A 268 -36.45 -1.06 -7.11
CA GLU A 268 -36.06 0.04 -8.00
C GLU A 268 -37.14 1.13 -7.97
N ASP A 269 -36.83 2.30 -7.39
CA ASP A 269 -37.65 3.53 -7.45
C ASP A 269 -37.14 4.47 -8.56
N GLU A 270 -37.93 5.47 -8.96
CA GLU A 270 -37.56 6.49 -9.97
C GLU A 270 -36.25 7.27 -9.66
N ASP A 271 -35.87 7.37 -8.38
CA ASP A 271 -34.67 8.05 -7.88
C ASP A 271 -33.54 7.07 -7.48
N THR A 272 -33.62 5.81 -7.92
CA THR A 272 -32.56 4.81 -7.71
C THR A 272 -31.61 4.67 -8.89
N VAL A 273 -30.35 4.37 -8.58
CA VAL A 273 -29.30 4.07 -9.56
C VAL A 273 -28.87 2.62 -9.39
N LYS A 274 -29.13 1.82 -10.42
CA LYS A 274 -28.65 0.44 -10.52
C LYS A 274 -27.19 0.43 -10.96
N LYS A 275 -26.29 -0.02 -10.10
CA LYS A 275 -24.89 -0.23 -10.47
C LYS A 275 -24.74 -1.58 -11.16
N PRO A 276 -23.91 -1.70 -12.22
CA PRO A 276 -23.61 -2.99 -12.81
C PRO A 276 -22.95 -3.87 -11.75
N THR A 277 -23.28 -5.16 -11.70
CA THR A 277 -22.65 -6.10 -10.75
C THR A 277 -21.42 -6.80 -11.35
N SER A 278 -21.00 -6.43 -12.56
CA SER A 278 -19.90 -7.06 -13.30
C SER A 278 -18.53 -6.90 -12.64
N HIS A 279 -18.27 -5.84 -11.88
CA HIS A 279 -17.04 -5.70 -11.09
C HIS A 279 -17.01 -6.64 -9.86
N TYR A 280 -18.16 -7.15 -9.43
CA TYR A 280 -18.24 -8.22 -8.42
C TYR A 280 -18.14 -9.62 -9.04
N ALA A 281 -18.35 -9.80 -10.35
CA ALA A 281 -18.33 -11.11 -11.01
C ALA A 281 -16.98 -11.85 -10.91
N ASN A 282 -15.89 -11.09 -10.82
CA ASN A 282 -14.54 -11.64 -10.64
C ASN A 282 -14.17 -11.91 -9.17
N ARG A 283 -15.04 -11.57 -8.20
CA ARG A 283 -14.82 -11.85 -6.78
C ARG A 283 -15.36 -13.25 -6.47
N GLU A 284 -14.47 -14.18 -6.14
CA GLU A 284 -14.78 -15.57 -5.77
C GLU A 284 -15.87 -15.65 -4.67
N SER A 285 -15.87 -14.70 -3.73
CA SER A 285 -16.88 -14.54 -2.68
C SER A 285 -18.32 -14.50 -3.20
N PHE A 286 -18.56 -13.76 -4.29
CA PHE A 286 -19.86 -13.60 -4.91
C PHE A 286 -20.26 -14.85 -5.70
N LEU A 287 -19.32 -15.54 -6.34
CA LEU A 287 -19.57 -16.78 -7.07
C LEU A 287 -19.98 -17.90 -6.11
N VAL A 288 -19.20 -18.14 -5.06
CA VAL A 288 -19.47 -19.16 -4.05
C VAL A 288 -20.78 -18.88 -3.29
N MET A 289 -21.10 -17.62 -3.03
CA MET A 289 -22.36 -17.25 -2.37
C MET A 289 -23.57 -17.30 -3.31
N ARG A 290 -23.43 -16.92 -4.58
CA ARG A 290 -24.46 -17.10 -5.63
C ARG A 290 -24.89 -18.54 -5.71
N ASP A 291 -23.93 -19.46 -5.80
CA ASP A 291 -24.22 -20.87 -6.03
C ASP A 291 -24.91 -21.49 -4.80
N LYS A 292 -24.46 -21.16 -3.57
CA LYS A 292 -25.17 -21.52 -2.33
C LYS A 292 -26.59 -20.94 -2.22
N LEU A 293 -26.86 -19.76 -2.78
CA LEU A 293 -28.20 -19.18 -2.79
C LEU A 293 -29.11 -19.89 -3.82
N LYS A 294 -28.57 -20.23 -5.00
CA LYS A 294 -29.26 -21.07 -5.99
C LYS A 294 -29.60 -22.45 -5.43
N ASP A 295 -28.66 -23.10 -4.73
CA ASP A 295 -28.89 -24.40 -4.07
C ASP A 295 -29.99 -24.37 -2.99
N ARG A 296 -30.20 -23.20 -2.36
CA ARG A 296 -31.28 -22.97 -1.39
C ARG A 296 -32.61 -22.56 -2.06
N GLY A 297 -32.67 -22.50 -3.39
CA GLY A 297 -33.86 -22.12 -4.15
C GLY A 297 -34.12 -20.62 -4.25
N TYR A 298 -33.14 -19.76 -3.96
CA TYR A 298 -33.28 -18.32 -4.19
C TYR A 298 -32.96 -17.96 -5.65
N GLU A 299 -33.82 -17.15 -6.26
CA GLU A 299 -33.54 -16.52 -7.54
C GLU A 299 -32.47 -15.44 -7.36
N VAL A 300 -31.29 -15.64 -7.96
CA VAL A 300 -30.18 -14.68 -7.89
C VAL A 300 -30.21 -13.77 -9.10
N ARG A 301 -30.55 -12.49 -8.88
CA ARG A 301 -30.72 -11.47 -9.94
C ARG A 301 -29.41 -10.90 -10.48
N ALA A 302 -28.29 -11.10 -9.77
CA ALA A 302 -27.01 -10.54 -10.18
C ALA A 302 -26.57 -11.11 -11.54
N SER A 303 -26.42 -10.24 -12.53
CA SER A 303 -25.96 -10.54 -13.90
C SER A 303 -24.45 -10.83 -13.94
N LEU A 304 -24.02 -11.78 -13.11
CA LEU A 304 -22.65 -12.29 -13.02
C LEU A 304 -22.32 -13.25 -14.17
N ASP A 305 -23.32 -13.59 -14.98
CA ASP A 305 -23.17 -14.37 -16.21
C ASP A 305 -22.52 -13.46 -17.27
N ALA A 306 -21.21 -13.63 -17.45
CA ALA A 306 -20.35 -12.82 -18.33
C ALA A 306 -20.76 -12.83 -19.82
N THR A 307 -21.70 -13.70 -20.20
CA THR A 307 -22.33 -13.77 -21.53
C THR A 307 -22.99 -12.45 -21.96
N GLY A 308 -23.62 -11.72 -21.05
CA GLY A 308 -24.30 -10.46 -21.38
C GLY A 308 -23.37 -9.35 -21.89
N ALA A 309 -22.10 -9.34 -21.48
CA ALA A 309 -21.11 -8.37 -21.96
C ALA A 309 -20.69 -8.63 -23.42
N ALA A 310 -20.66 -9.91 -23.84
CA ALA A 310 -20.35 -10.28 -25.21
C ALA A 310 -21.47 -9.89 -26.19
N GLU A 311 -22.74 -10.07 -25.81
CA GLU A 311 -23.88 -9.68 -26.64
C GLU A 311 -24.07 -8.15 -26.70
N ALA A 312 -23.87 -7.43 -25.59
CA ALA A 312 -23.92 -5.96 -25.60
C ALA A 312 -22.90 -5.33 -26.56
N GLY A 313 -21.68 -5.89 -26.64
CA GLY A 313 -20.67 -5.47 -27.61
C GLY A 313 -21.02 -5.80 -29.07
N ALA A 314 -21.78 -6.87 -29.31
CA ALA A 314 -22.25 -7.24 -30.64
C ALA A 314 -23.37 -6.31 -31.15
N VAL A 315 -24.32 -5.93 -30.28
CA VAL A 315 -25.44 -5.05 -30.66
C VAL A 315 -24.98 -3.63 -31.00
N VAL A 316 -23.98 -3.08 -30.28
CA VAL A 316 -23.42 -1.75 -30.59
C VAL A 316 -22.70 -1.73 -31.95
N ASN A 317 -22.02 -2.81 -32.33
CA ASN A 317 -21.41 -2.94 -33.66
C ASN A 317 -22.43 -3.11 -34.80
N ALA A 318 -23.63 -3.62 -34.52
CA ALA A 318 -24.67 -3.82 -35.53
C ALA A 318 -25.40 -2.53 -35.96
N MET A 319 -25.38 -1.47 -35.15
CA MET A 319 -26.07 -0.20 -35.45
C MET A 319 -25.17 0.90 -36.04
N GLY A 320 -23.85 0.69 -36.15
CA GLY A 320 -22.89 1.72 -36.57
C GLY A 320 -22.73 1.94 -38.09
N GLY A 321 -23.50 1.26 -38.94
CA GLY A 321 -23.27 1.21 -40.39
C GLY A 321 -24.40 1.78 -41.26
N GLY A 322 -24.49 3.10 -41.42
CA GLY A 322 -25.46 3.69 -42.37
C GLY A 322 -25.39 5.21 -42.56
N ALA A 323 -24.88 5.63 -43.73
CA ALA A 323 -24.89 7.00 -44.31
C ALA A 323 -24.26 8.15 -43.48
N GLY A 324 -23.49 9.09 -44.03
CA GLY A 324 -23.13 9.38 -45.41
C GLY A 324 -23.74 10.70 -45.91
N GLY A 325 -22.97 11.80 -45.89
CA GLY A 325 -23.39 13.06 -46.55
C GLY A 325 -22.76 14.37 -46.08
N GLY A 326 -21.65 14.78 -46.73
CA GLY A 326 -21.34 16.15 -47.18
C GLY A 326 -21.16 17.34 -46.20
N GLY A 327 -20.27 18.28 -46.56
CA GLY A 327 -20.43 19.69 -46.17
C GLY A 327 -19.21 20.45 -45.64
N ASP A 328 -18.38 20.97 -46.56
CA ASP A 328 -17.57 22.21 -46.49
C ASP A 328 -16.96 22.80 -45.18
N LYS A 329 -15.63 23.01 -45.27
CA LYS A 329 -14.85 24.24 -44.98
C LYS A 329 -15.21 25.14 -43.78
N MET A 330 -14.20 25.41 -42.93
CA MET A 330 -13.69 26.78 -42.73
C MET A 330 -12.24 26.86 -42.24
N LEU A 331 -11.57 27.96 -42.59
CA LEU A 331 -10.32 28.47 -42.00
C LEU A 331 -10.41 28.51 -40.45
N GLY A 332 -9.33 28.41 -39.68
CA GLY A 332 -7.90 28.56 -40.03
C GLY A 332 -7.29 29.76 -39.28
N LYS A 333 -6.68 29.52 -38.11
CA LYS A 333 -5.82 30.50 -37.43
C LYS A 333 -4.74 29.81 -36.61
N MET A 334 -3.49 29.91 -37.04
CA MET A 334 -2.32 29.45 -36.30
C MET A 334 -1.95 30.44 -35.19
N THR A 335 -1.62 29.93 -34.01
CA THR A 335 -0.70 30.59 -33.06
C THR A 335 0.19 29.52 -32.42
N SER A 336 1.49 29.72 -32.52
CA SER A 336 2.54 28.80 -32.08
C SER A 336 2.88 28.92 -30.59
N GLY A 337 3.18 27.80 -29.91
CA GLY A 337 3.89 27.84 -28.62
C GLY A 337 3.91 26.53 -27.83
N GLY A 338 5.10 25.98 -27.60
CA GLY A 338 5.42 25.06 -26.49
C GLY A 338 4.79 23.66 -26.52
N GLY A 339 5.49 22.67 -27.08
CA GLY A 339 5.06 21.27 -27.04
C GLY A 339 5.25 20.63 -25.66
N ALA A 340 4.16 20.31 -24.97
CA ALA A 340 4.16 19.44 -23.79
C ALA A 340 3.91 17.99 -24.20
N PHE A 341 4.70 17.05 -23.66
CA PHE A 341 4.47 15.60 -23.83
C PHE A 341 3.28 15.15 -22.97
N GLY A 342 2.07 15.37 -23.48
CA GLY A 342 0.82 14.90 -22.87
C GLY A 342 0.49 13.45 -23.27
N ALA A 343 0.12 12.63 -22.29
CA ALA A 343 -0.47 11.32 -22.54
C ALA A 343 -1.89 11.44 -23.15
N ALA A 344 -2.36 10.35 -23.77
CA ALA A 344 -3.71 10.19 -24.33
C ALA A 344 -4.09 11.11 -25.51
N GLY A 345 -3.35 11.00 -26.62
CA GLY A 345 -3.93 11.24 -27.95
C GLY A 345 -4.78 10.04 -28.38
N GLY A 346 -5.99 10.27 -28.89
CA GLY A 346 -6.97 9.22 -29.19
C GLY A 346 -6.45 8.12 -30.11
N ALA A 347 -6.25 6.92 -29.57
CA ALA A 347 -5.79 5.77 -30.33
C ALA A 347 -6.96 5.17 -31.12
N GLY A 348 -6.91 5.31 -32.46
CA GLY A 348 -7.64 4.37 -33.32
C GLY A 348 -7.20 2.95 -32.97
N ALA A 349 -8.14 1.99 -32.92
CA ALA A 349 -7.89 0.65 -32.41
C ALA A 349 -6.72 -0.03 -33.15
N THR A 350 -5.56 -0.06 -32.50
CA THR A 350 -4.35 -0.66 -33.08
C THR A 350 -4.45 -2.17 -32.95
N THR A 351 -4.41 -2.86 -34.10
CA THR A 351 -4.44 -4.32 -34.14
C THR A 351 -3.13 -4.88 -33.59
N LEU A 352 -3.19 -5.36 -32.35
CA LEU A 352 -2.07 -6.04 -31.70
C LEU A 352 -1.73 -7.31 -32.50
N SER A 353 -0.44 -7.55 -32.71
CA SER A 353 0.06 -8.85 -33.19
C SER A 353 0.61 -9.68 -32.03
N PRO A 354 0.65 -11.02 -32.15
CA PRO A 354 1.45 -11.86 -31.24
C PRO A 354 2.88 -11.33 -31.13
N GLY A 355 3.49 -11.47 -29.95
CA GLY A 355 4.77 -10.83 -29.65
C GLY A 355 5.50 -11.40 -28.44
N ARG A 356 6.64 -10.79 -28.12
CA ARG A 356 7.50 -11.19 -27.01
C ARG A 356 7.95 -9.97 -26.22
N VAL A 357 7.79 -10.02 -24.90
CA VAL A 357 8.31 -9.04 -23.95
C VAL A 357 9.34 -9.71 -23.05
N ILE A 358 10.44 -9.02 -22.76
CA ILE A 358 11.38 -9.43 -21.71
C ILE A 358 11.06 -8.60 -20.47
N LEU A 359 10.77 -9.27 -19.36
CA LEU A 359 10.36 -8.66 -18.10
C LEU A 359 11.55 -8.62 -17.14
N ALA A 360 12.21 -7.47 -17.03
CA ALA A 360 13.35 -7.25 -16.15
C ALA A 360 12.87 -6.87 -14.73
N VAL A 361 12.99 -7.80 -13.79
CA VAL A 361 12.50 -7.66 -12.40
C VAL A 361 13.60 -8.03 -11.38
N PRO A 362 13.60 -7.43 -10.18
CA PRO A 362 14.53 -7.80 -9.12
C PRO A 362 14.14 -9.12 -8.43
N ASP A 363 12.85 -9.46 -8.45
CA ASP A 363 12.27 -10.64 -7.80
C ASP A 363 11.33 -11.37 -8.76
N ILE A 364 11.34 -12.70 -8.69
CA ILE A 364 10.50 -13.59 -9.49
C ILE A 364 9.03 -13.53 -9.09
N SER A 365 8.69 -13.07 -7.87
CA SER A 365 7.31 -12.91 -7.40
C SER A 365 6.44 -12.03 -8.31
N MET A 366 7.04 -11.05 -9.01
CA MET A 366 6.34 -10.18 -9.96
C MET A 366 6.00 -10.88 -11.29
N VAL A 367 6.65 -12.00 -11.62
CA VAL A 367 6.54 -12.64 -12.94
C VAL A 367 5.15 -13.21 -13.17
N ASP A 368 4.56 -13.86 -12.18
CA ASP A 368 3.26 -14.52 -12.35
C ASP A 368 2.12 -13.51 -12.44
N PHE A 369 2.19 -12.39 -11.70
CA PHE A 369 1.31 -11.24 -11.91
C PHE A 369 1.35 -10.75 -13.36
N PHE A 370 2.54 -10.47 -13.90
CA PHE A 370 2.66 -10.01 -15.29
C PHE A 370 2.22 -11.07 -16.31
N ARG A 371 2.48 -12.36 -16.07
CA ARG A 371 1.96 -13.44 -16.93
C ARG A 371 0.44 -13.43 -16.98
N GLU A 372 -0.23 -13.26 -15.84
CA GLU A 372 -1.69 -13.14 -15.78
C GLU A 372 -2.19 -11.92 -16.56
N GLN A 373 -1.58 -10.74 -16.37
CA GLN A 373 -1.98 -9.52 -17.11
C GLN A 373 -1.77 -9.68 -18.64
N PHE A 374 -0.65 -10.27 -19.08
CA PHE A 374 -0.41 -10.51 -20.51
C PHE A 374 -1.28 -11.64 -21.09
N ALA A 375 -1.72 -12.61 -20.28
CA ALA A 375 -2.65 -13.68 -20.70
C ALA A 375 -4.07 -13.16 -20.97
N GLN A 376 -4.44 -12.01 -20.41
CA GLN A 376 -5.73 -11.33 -20.66
C GLN A 376 -5.76 -10.54 -21.98
N LEU A 377 -4.65 -10.47 -22.73
CA LEU A 377 -4.61 -9.79 -24.03
C LEU A 377 -5.31 -10.60 -25.12
N PRO A 378 -5.92 -9.96 -26.14
CA PRO A 378 -6.62 -10.65 -27.24
C PRO A 378 -5.69 -11.40 -28.21
N VAL A 379 -4.37 -11.31 -28.01
CA VAL A 379 -3.35 -12.03 -28.78
C VAL A 379 -2.32 -12.64 -27.83
N PRO A 380 -1.80 -13.85 -28.12
CA PRO A 380 -0.81 -14.49 -27.27
C PRO A 380 0.48 -13.68 -27.21
N TYR A 381 1.00 -13.46 -26.00
CA TYR A 381 2.24 -12.77 -25.74
C TYR A 381 3.18 -13.63 -24.90
N GLU A 382 4.43 -13.78 -25.33
CA GLU A 382 5.44 -14.49 -24.56
C GLU A 382 6.11 -13.53 -23.56
N VAL A 383 5.93 -13.80 -22.26
CA VAL A 383 6.57 -13.05 -21.16
C VAL A 383 7.81 -13.83 -20.70
N VAL A 384 8.99 -13.35 -21.06
CA VAL A 384 10.27 -13.96 -20.70
C VAL A 384 10.85 -13.24 -19.47
N PRO A 385 10.89 -13.86 -18.28
CA PRO A 385 11.41 -13.21 -17.07
C PRO A 385 12.93 -13.11 -17.10
N ALA A 386 13.46 -11.96 -16.67
CA ALA A 386 14.87 -11.68 -16.57
C ALA A 386 15.21 -11.15 -15.17
N LEU A 387 15.97 -11.93 -14.41
CA LEU A 387 16.47 -11.53 -13.09
C LEU A 387 17.84 -10.86 -13.25
N GLY A 388 17.90 -9.55 -13.02
CA GLY A 388 19.13 -8.74 -13.09
C GLY A 388 19.55 -8.25 -14.47
N ILE A 389 20.52 -7.34 -14.49
CA ILE A 389 20.94 -6.57 -15.68
C ILE A 389 21.55 -7.48 -16.77
N ASP A 390 22.56 -8.29 -16.41
CA ASP A 390 23.29 -9.09 -17.39
C ASP A 390 22.44 -10.21 -18.01
N ASN A 391 21.56 -10.82 -17.22
CA ASN A 391 20.58 -11.79 -17.71
C ASN A 391 19.59 -11.13 -18.69
N THR A 392 19.11 -9.92 -18.38
CA THR A 392 18.24 -9.16 -19.29
C THR A 392 18.94 -8.89 -20.63
N VAL A 393 20.21 -8.46 -20.61
CA VAL A 393 20.99 -8.20 -21.83
C VAL A 393 21.25 -9.49 -22.62
N ALA A 394 21.60 -10.59 -21.95
CA ALA A 394 21.79 -11.89 -22.58
C ALA A 394 20.51 -12.41 -23.25
N LEU A 395 19.35 -12.27 -22.59
CA LEU A 395 18.05 -12.66 -23.13
C LEU A 395 17.63 -11.78 -24.31
N VAL A 396 17.95 -10.48 -24.32
CA VAL A 396 17.72 -9.60 -25.48
C VAL A 396 18.60 -10.03 -26.66
N GLN A 397 19.86 -10.35 -26.42
CA GLN A 397 20.77 -10.85 -27.46
C GLN A 397 20.33 -12.22 -28.01
N GLN A 398 19.84 -13.12 -27.15
CA GLN A 398 19.25 -14.40 -27.56
C GLN A 398 17.95 -14.17 -28.36
N ALA A 399 17.08 -13.27 -27.91
CA ALA A 399 15.84 -12.94 -28.59
C ALA A 399 16.09 -12.38 -29.99
N ALA A 400 17.13 -11.56 -30.19
CA ALA A 400 17.51 -11.05 -31.51
C ALA A 400 17.72 -12.16 -32.55
N ASN A 401 18.33 -13.29 -32.16
CA ASN A 401 18.52 -14.47 -33.02
C ASN A 401 17.22 -15.25 -33.29
N LEU A 402 16.21 -15.11 -32.42
CA LEU A 402 14.92 -15.78 -32.49
C LEU A 402 13.80 -14.88 -33.06
N GLY A 403 14.17 -13.89 -33.87
CA GLY A 403 13.22 -12.94 -34.46
C GLY A 403 12.85 -11.77 -33.55
N GLY A 404 13.67 -11.43 -32.57
CA GLY A 404 13.58 -10.24 -31.70
C GLY A 404 12.57 -10.30 -30.56
N CYS A 405 12.57 -9.25 -29.72
CA CYS A 405 11.46 -8.93 -28.80
C CYS A 405 10.94 -7.51 -29.08
N ASP A 406 9.69 -7.23 -28.71
CA ASP A 406 9.04 -5.97 -29.06
C ASP A 406 9.56 -4.81 -28.23
N PHE A 407 9.79 -5.05 -26.93
CA PHE A 407 10.39 -4.15 -25.96
C PHE A 407 10.84 -4.94 -24.71
N VAL A 408 11.67 -4.31 -23.88
CA VAL A 408 11.96 -4.75 -22.51
C VAL A 408 11.12 -3.92 -21.55
N LEU A 409 10.36 -4.59 -20.68
CA LEU A 409 9.59 -3.97 -19.60
C LEU A 409 10.36 -4.15 -18.28
N MET A 410 10.71 -3.06 -17.61
CA MET A 410 11.61 -3.11 -16.44
C MET A 410 11.05 -2.47 -15.17
N HIS A 411 11.43 -3.04 -14.02
CA HIS A 411 11.18 -2.47 -12.70
C HIS A 411 11.95 -1.13 -12.52
N PRO A 412 11.37 -0.09 -11.87
CA PRO A 412 12.02 1.21 -11.70
C PRO A 412 13.39 1.20 -11.01
N GLU A 413 13.73 0.15 -10.27
CA GLU A 413 15.04 -0.01 -9.65
C GLU A 413 16.19 -0.04 -10.68
N PHE A 414 15.98 -0.65 -11.85
CA PHE A 414 16.99 -0.67 -12.92
C PHE A 414 17.22 0.69 -13.60
N LEU A 415 16.38 1.70 -13.30
CA LEU A 415 16.52 3.08 -13.77
C LEU A 415 17.42 3.93 -12.86
N ARG A 416 17.78 3.43 -11.67
CA ARG A 416 18.63 4.15 -10.71
C ARG A 416 20.06 4.30 -11.21
N ASP A 417 20.58 3.30 -11.90
CA ASP A 417 21.90 3.37 -12.54
C ASP A 417 21.80 4.09 -13.90
N LYS A 418 22.17 5.38 -13.89
CA LYS A 418 22.26 6.23 -15.09
C LYS A 418 23.63 6.14 -15.79
N SER A 419 24.52 5.25 -15.36
CA SER A 419 25.83 5.08 -15.99
C SER A 419 25.72 4.44 -17.38
N PRO A 420 26.80 4.46 -18.18
CA PRO A 420 26.87 3.68 -19.42
C PRO A 420 26.73 2.15 -19.21
N ALA A 421 26.99 1.66 -18.00
CA ALA A 421 26.82 0.24 -17.64
C ALA A 421 25.37 -0.12 -17.23
N GLY A 422 24.55 0.89 -16.92
CA GLY A 422 23.14 0.72 -16.54
C GLY A 422 22.30 0.07 -17.64
N LEU A 423 21.21 -0.59 -17.22
CA LEU A 423 20.39 -1.43 -18.12
C LEU A 423 19.85 -0.64 -19.32
N VAL A 424 19.28 0.55 -19.09
CA VAL A 424 18.72 1.39 -20.16
C VAL A 424 19.77 1.78 -21.20
N SER A 425 20.98 2.16 -20.75
CA SER A 425 22.11 2.52 -21.61
C SER A 425 22.53 1.35 -22.50
N ARG A 426 22.64 0.15 -21.93
CA ARG A 426 23.01 -1.08 -22.66
C ARG A 426 21.92 -1.51 -23.65
N LEU A 427 20.64 -1.48 -23.26
CA LEU A 427 19.55 -1.83 -24.15
C LEU A 427 19.42 -0.84 -25.32
N ARG A 428 19.59 0.46 -25.06
CA ARG A 428 19.58 1.49 -26.11
C ARG A 428 20.75 1.33 -27.08
N SER A 429 21.95 0.94 -26.62
CA SER A 429 23.08 0.69 -27.52
C SER A 429 22.88 -0.54 -28.42
N MET A 430 22.03 -1.49 -28.01
CA MET A 430 21.56 -2.61 -28.84
C MET A 430 20.38 -2.25 -29.77
N GLY A 431 19.90 -1.01 -29.75
CA GLY A 431 18.70 -0.59 -30.49
C GLY A 431 17.39 -1.17 -29.94
N GLN A 432 17.40 -1.72 -28.72
CA GLN A 432 16.24 -2.34 -28.10
C GLN A 432 15.37 -1.30 -27.40
N ARG A 433 14.06 -1.31 -27.68
CA ARG A 433 13.07 -0.45 -27.00
C ARG A 433 12.88 -0.85 -25.54
N THR A 434 12.64 0.16 -24.72
CA THR A 434 12.60 0.09 -23.26
C THR A 434 11.34 0.75 -22.71
N ALA A 435 10.70 0.11 -21.74
CA ALA A 435 9.60 0.68 -20.97
C ALA A 435 9.70 0.31 -19.50
N ALA A 436 9.09 1.09 -18.61
CA ALA A 436 8.99 0.79 -17.19
C ALA A 436 7.54 0.72 -16.71
N PHE A 437 7.32 0.02 -15.61
CA PHE A 437 6.02 -0.05 -14.93
C PHE A 437 6.06 0.67 -13.57
N GLY A 438 4.91 0.80 -12.92
CA GLY A 438 4.79 1.47 -11.62
C GLY A 438 4.79 3.00 -11.70
N TRP A 439 4.57 3.59 -12.88
CA TRP A 439 4.33 5.03 -12.96
C TRP A 439 3.01 5.39 -12.29
N ALA A 440 2.97 6.56 -11.65
CA ALA A 440 1.76 7.14 -11.07
C ALA A 440 1.89 8.67 -11.16
N SER A 441 0.76 9.36 -11.34
CA SER A 441 0.71 10.83 -11.42
C SER A 441 1.30 11.54 -10.19
N ILE A 442 1.20 10.88 -9.03
CA ILE A 442 1.83 11.25 -7.75
C ILE A 442 2.49 10.00 -7.18
N GLY A 443 3.82 9.89 -7.28
CA GLY A 443 4.56 8.75 -6.74
C GLY A 443 6.08 8.95 -6.76
N PRO A 444 6.83 8.32 -5.83
CA PRO A 444 8.27 8.56 -5.65
C PRO A 444 9.15 8.06 -6.81
N VAL A 445 8.61 7.24 -7.71
CA VAL A 445 9.29 6.73 -8.90
C VAL A 445 8.97 7.52 -10.18
N ARG A 446 8.08 8.52 -10.10
CA ARG A 446 7.63 9.30 -11.26
C ARG A 446 8.79 10.00 -11.98
N ASP A 447 9.53 10.84 -11.25
CA ASP A 447 10.68 11.59 -11.78
C ASP A 447 11.81 10.68 -12.29
N LEU A 448 11.91 9.46 -11.72
CA LEU A 448 12.87 8.46 -12.14
C LEU A 448 12.50 7.84 -13.49
N ILE A 449 11.21 7.53 -13.70
CA ILE A 449 10.68 7.00 -14.97
C ILE A 449 10.71 8.08 -16.06
N GLU A 450 10.19 9.28 -15.78
CA GLU A 450 10.17 10.41 -16.72
C GLU A 450 11.60 10.85 -17.09
N GLY A 451 12.51 10.87 -16.11
CA GLY A 451 13.92 11.24 -16.30
C GLY A 451 14.85 10.15 -16.85
N ALA A 452 14.35 8.95 -17.20
CA ALA A 452 15.16 7.86 -17.77
C ALA A 452 15.19 7.85 -19.32
N GLY A 453 14.29 8.59 -19.97
CA GLY A 453 14.20 8.64 -21.44
C GLY A 453 13.77 7.31 -22.07
N LEU A 454 12.78 6.65 -21.46
CA LEU A 454 12.22 5.39 -21.95
C LEU A 454 11.28 5.63 -23.15
N ASP A 455 11.06 4.60 -23.96
CA ASP A 455 10.15 4.65 -25.11
C ASP A 455 8.66 4.62 -24.68
N GLY A 456 8.38 4.32 -23.41
CA GLY A 456 7.06 4.42 -22.80
C GLY A 456 7.03 3.90 -21.36
N TRP A 457 5.85 3.95 -20.73
CA TRP A 457 5.65 3.43 -19.37
C TRP A 457 4.22 2.91 -19.16
N LEU A 458 4.04 2.11 -18.10
CA LEU A 458 2.74 1.65 -17.60
C LEU A 458 2.41 2.28 -16.24
N GLU A 459 1.13 2.62 -16.08
CA GLU A 459 0.52 2.86 -14.78
C GLU A 459 0.38 1.55 -14.01
N GLY A 460 0.89 1.54 -12.78
CA GLY A 460 0.88 0.36 -11.91
C GLY A 460 1.82 -0.79 -12.35
N PRO A 461 1.87 -1.89 -11.58
CA PRO A 461 1.24 -2.05 -10.29
C PRO A 461 1.86 -1.13 -9.23
N SER A 462 1.02 -0.42 -8.50
CA SER A 462 1.34 0.26 -7.26
C SER A 462 0.52 -0.41 -6.16
N PHE A 463 0.99 -0.43 -4.90
CA PHE A 463 0.36 -1.16 -3.80
C PHE A 463 -1.19 -1.11 -3.82
N GLY A 464 -1.83 -2.23 -4.18
CA GLY A 464 -3.29 -2.39 -4.25
C GLY A 464 -3.95 -2.14 -5.62
N ALA A 465 -3.27 -1.50 -6.59
CA ALA A 465 -3.80 -1.23 -7.92
C ALA A 465 -3.18 -2.13 -9.00
N GLY A 466 -4.03 -2.81 -9.76
CA GLY A 466 -3.64 -3.61 -10.94
C GLY A 466 -3.20 -2.75 -12.13
N ILE A 467 -2.84 -3.39 -13.25
CA ILE A 467 -2.53 -2.68 -14.50
C ILE A 467 -3.82 -2.46 -15.29
N SER A 468 -4.04 -1.25 -15.80
CA SER A 468 -5.10 -1.00 -16.78
C SER A 468 -4.79 -1.76 -18.08
N MET A 469 -5.61 -2.75 -18.42
CA MET A 469 -5.48 -3.55 -19.65
C MET A 469 -5.50 -2.70 -20.93
N ALA A 470 -6.25 -1.59 -20.92
CA ALA A 470 -6.25 -0.61 -22.02
C ALA A 470 -4.88 0.09 -22.15
N ASN A 471 -4.25 0.47 -21.04
CA ASN A 471 -2.92 1.08 -21.04
C ASN A 471 -1.84 0.08 -21.46
N LEU A 472 -1.95 -1.19 -21.02
CA LEU A 472 -1.07 -2.27 -21.45
C LEU A 472 -1.13 -2.50 -22.97
N ALA A 473 -2.35 -2.66 -23.51
CA ALA A 473 -2.57 -2.78 -24.95
C ALA A 473 -2.05 -1.56 -25.72
N ALA A 474 -2.30 -0.34 -25.25
CA ALA A 474 -1.83 0.89 -25.89
C ALA A 474 -0.29 1.05 -25.85
N LEU A 475 0.39 0.55 -24.81
CA LEU A 475 1.84 0.49 -24.79
C LEU A 475 2.36 -0.51 -25.83
N ILE A 476 1.82 -1.74 -25.83
CA ILE A 476 2.23 -2.80 -26.75
C ILE A 476 2.05 -2.37 -28.21
N GLY A 477 0.90 -1.79 -28.56
CA GLY A 477 0.62 -1.29 -29.90
C GLY A 477 1.64 -0.24 -30.37
N ARG A 478 2.01 0.71 -29.51
CA ARG A 478 3.07 1.70 -29.79
C ARG A 478 4.43 1.05 -29.99
N MET A 479 4.81 0.08 -29.15
CA MET A 479 6.09 -0.63 -29.26
C MET A 479 6.20 -1.45 -30.56
N GLN A 480 5.11 -2.13 -30.94
CA GLN A 480 5.03 -2.88 -32.19
C GLN A 480 5.03 -1.97 -33.42
N GLN A 481 4.35 -0.81 -33.37
CA GLN A 481 4.39 0.17 -34.46
C GLN A 481 5.78 0.76 -34.65
N ALA A 482 6.46 1.17 -33.56
CA ALA A 482 7.83 1.66 -33.59
C ALA A 482 8.81 0.60 -34.14
N ARG A 483 8.57 -0.68 -33.84
CA ARG A 483 9.32 -1.80 -34.39
C ARG A 483 9.20 -1.90 -35.91
N ARG A 484 7.97 -1.87 -36.43
CA ARG A 484 7.69 -1.96 -37.88
C ARG A 484 8.34 -0.78 -38.63
N MET A 485 8.26 0.44 -38.10
CA MET A 485 8.90 1.62 -38.69
C MET A 485 10.44 1.48 -38.75
N SER A 486 11.06 1.02 -37.66
CA SER A 486 12.52 0.77 -37.62
C SER A 486 12.96 -0.26 -38.66
N SER A 487 12.21 -1.36 -38.84
CA SER A 487 12.52 -2.37 -39.87
C SER A 487 12.35 -1.85 -41.30
N MET A 488 11.40 -0.94 -41.56
CA MET A 488 11.24 -0.33 -42.88
C MET A 488 12.41 0.60 -43.22
N MET A 489 12.89 1.38 -42.24
CA MET A 489 14.05 2.25 -42.42
C MET A 489 15.34 1.47 -42.72
N SER A 490 15.57 0.34 -42.04
CA SER A 490 16.75 -0.50 -42.32
C SER A 490 16.72 -1.12 -43.72
N MET A 491 15.53 -1.48 -44.21
CA MET A 491 15.36 -2.06 -45.55
C MET A 491 15.52 -1.01 -46.67
N GLY A 492 15.06 0.22 -46.45
CA GLY A 492 15.25 1.34 -47.39
C GLY A 492 16.73 1.71 -47.59
N ALA A 493 17.53 1.68 -46.52
CA ALA A 493 18.97 1.94 -46.59
C ALA A 493 19.72 0.86 -47.41
N ALA A 494 19.26 -0.39 -47.41
CA ALA A 494 19.88 -1.47 -48.17
C ALA A 494 19.61 -1.38 -49.68
N MET A 495 18.44 -0.93 -50.11
CA MET A 495 18.11 -0.78 -51.54
C MET A 495 18.74 0.46 -52.20
N GLY A 496 19.09 1.49 -51.44
CA GLY A 496 19.71 2.72 -51.99
C GLY A 496 21.15 2.57 -52.50
N GLY A 497 21.82 1.45 -52.23
CA GLY A 497 23.26 1.28 -52.46
C GLY A 497 23.69 0.62 -53.78
N MET A 498 22.76 0.13 -54.62
CA MET A 498 23.09 -0.72 -55.78
C MET A 498 22.97 -0.01 -57.15
N GLY A 499 22.97 1.33 -57.20
CA GLY A 499 22.60 2.09 -58.40
C GLY A 499 23.55 3.20 -58.84
N MET A 500 24.80 2.88 -59.22
CA MET A 500 25.51 3.46 -60.39
C MET A 500 26.98 2.99 -60.44
N GLY A 501 27.32 2.20 -61.47
CA GLY A 501 28.70 1.73 -61.72
C GLY A 501 28.91 1.36 -63.18
N GLY A 502 29.43 2.30 -63.98
CA GLY A 502 29.67 2.18 -65.42
C GLY A 502 28.68 2.99 -66.27
N GLY A 503 29.09 3.69 -67.34
CA GLY A 503 30.43 3.90 -67.89
C GLY A 503 30.36 4.67 -69.23
N ALA A 504 31.53 5.02 -69.81
CA ALA A 504 31.74 5.89 -71.00
C ALA A 504 31.65 7.41 -70.71
N GLY A 505 32.31 8.30 -71.47
CA GLY A 505 33.20 8.13 -72.63
C GLY A 505 33.52 9.50 -73.27
N ALA A 506 34.72 9.68 -73.83
CA ALA A 506 35.31 10.97 -74.24
C ALA A 506 34.48 11.86 -75.22
N GLY A 507 34.67 13.19 -75.10
CA GLY A 507 34.18 14.21 -76.06
C GLY A 507 34.84 15.59 -75.85
N MET A 508 35.15 16.32 -76.94
CA MET A 508 35.96 17.56 -76.97
C MET A 508 35.14 18.88 -76.98
N MET A 509 35.87 20.00 -76.79
CA MET A 509 35.46 21.43 -76.99
C MET A 509 34.46 21.99 -75.95
N GLY A 510 34.46 23.29 -75.60
CA GLY A 510 35.35 24.40 -75.98
C GLY A 510 34.64 25.77 -75.82
N GLY A 511 35.32 26.78 -75.25
CA GLY A 511 34.82 28.16 -75.04
C GLY A 511 34.81 28.56 -73.55
N MET A 512 35.62 29.51 -73.08
CA MET A 512 35.67 30.98 -73.30
C MET A 512 34.61 31.80 -72.54
N GLY A 513 35.09 32.74 -71.72
CA GLY A 513 34.30 33.75 -70.99
C GLY A 513 33.87 33.30 -69.58
N GLY A 514 34.02 34.09 -68.50
CA GLY A 514 34.57 35.44 -68.36
C GLY A 514 33.78 36.25 -67.32
N GLY A 515 34.46 36.89 -66.36
CA GLY A 515 33.88 37.74 -65.30
C GLY A 515 33.98 37.08 -63.92
N MET A 516 34.86 37.50 -62.98
CA MET A 516 35.14 38.81 -62.33
C MET A 516 34.36 39.04 -61.03
N GLY A 517 35.10 39.15 -59.92
CA GLY A 517 34.68 39.67 -58.61
C GLY A 517 33.74 38.76 -57.83
N GLY A 518 33.89 38.51 -56.52
CA GLY A 518 34.72 39.09 -55.45
C GLY A 518 33.86 39.06 -54.17
N GLY A 519 34.35 38.93 -52.94
CA GLY A 519 35.68 38.83 -52.36
C GLY A 519 35.53 38.77 -50.82
N MET A 520 36.63 38.66 -50.06
CA MET A 520 36.69 38.59 -48.57
C MET A 520 36.01 37.35 -47.96
N GLY A 521 36.52 36.65 -46.95
CA GLY A 521 37.76 36.69 -46.14
C GLY A 521 37.51 35.68 -45.00
N GLY A 522 38.38 34.84 -44.49
CA GLY A 522 39.82 34.92 -44.28
C GLY A 522 40.09 34.33 -42.89
N MET A 523 41.08 33.42 -42.81
CA MET A 523 41.85 33.04 -41.61
C MET A 523 41.18 32.14 -40.54
N MET A 524 41.91 31.27 -39.81
CA MET A 524 43.30 30.79 -39.96
C MET A 524 43.48 29.39 -39.35
N GLN A 525 44.55 28.73 -39.77
CA GLN A 525 45.19 27.54 -39.18
C GLN A 525 45.70 27.84 -37.73
N PRO A 526 46.11 26.84 -36.90
CA PRO A 526 47.34 26.11 -37.18
C PRO A 526 47.39 24.61 -36.84
N GLN A 527 48.45 24.04 -37.40
CA GLN A 527 48.89 22.66 -37.44
C GLN A 527 50.09 22.48 -36.48
N MET A 528 50.11 21.42 -35.67
CA MET A 528 51.31 20.72 -35.14
C MET A 528 50.84 19.39 -34.51
N SER A 529 51.57 18.28 -34.42
CA SER A 529 52.61 17.59 -35.22
C SER A 529 53.32 16.61 -34.25
N GLY A 530 53.40 15.33 -34.60
CA GLY A 530 54.27 14.33 -33.94
C GLY A 530 53.67 13.61 -32.71
N GLY A 531 53.97 12.32 -32.49
CA GLY A 531 54.70 11.39 -33.36
C GLY A 531 55.16 10.11 -32.63
N GLY A 532 55.01 8.94 -33.28
CA GLY A 532 55.54 7.64 -32.84
C GLY A 532 54.77 6.96 -31.68
N GLY A 533 54.67 5.62 -31.63
CA GLY A 533 55.05 4.60 -32.61
C GLY A 533 55.24 3.21 -31.99
N MET A 534 54.90 2.16 -32.76
CA MET A 534 55.17 0.72 -32.51
C MET A 534 54.50 0.09 -31.25
N ALA A 535 54.15 -1.20 -31.20
CA ALA A 535 53.99 -2.29 -32.18
C ALA A 535 52.82 -3.18 -31.66
N GLY A 536 52.03 -3.91 -32.47
CA GLY A 536 52.42 -5.08 -33.27
C GLY A 536 52.51 -6.33 -32.37
N GLY A 537 51.76 -7.42 -32.57
CA GLY A 537 50.69 -7.71 -33.54
C GLY A 537 50.38 -9.22 -33.58
N MET A 538 49.35 -9.61 -34.36
CA MET A 538 49.00 -11.00 -34.76
C MET A 538 48.55 -11.96 -33.63
N GLY A 539 47.64 -12.92 -33.85
CA GLY A 539 46.82 -13.20 -35.04
C GLY A 539 46.59 -14.69 -35.27
N MET A 540 45.33 -15.08 -35.56
CA MET A 540 44.88 -16.45 -35.93
C MET A 540 45.00 -17.53 -34.82
N GLY A 541 44.18 -18.59 -34.79
CA GLY A 541 42.94 -18.84 -35.55
C GLY A 541 42.60 -20.33 -35.70
N GLY A 542 41.33 -20.70 -35.46
CA GLY A 542 40.68 -21.93 -35.96
C GLY A 542 41.07 -23.29 -35.34
N GLY A 543 40.13 -24.23 -35.34
CA GLY A 543 40.41 -25.66 -35.14
C GLY A 543 39.35 -26.47 -34.38
N MET A 544 38.64 -27.36 -35.08
CA MET A 544 37.78 -28.40 -34.50
C MET A 544 38.61 -29.48 -33.78
N MET A 545 38.06 -30.23 -32.81
CA MET A 545 37.56 -31.61 -33.06
C MET A 545 36.87 -32.25 -31.83
N GLN A 546 36.42 -33.49 -31.99
CA GLN A 546 35.43 -34.23 -31.19
C GLN A 546 35.95 -35.67 -30.94
N GLN A 547 35.85 -36.19 -29.70
CA GLN A 547 35.71 -37.61 -29.27
C GLN A 547 35.91 -37.66 -27.73
N GLN A 548 35.11 -38.32 -26.87
CA GLN A 548 34.47 -39.66 -26.84
C GLN A 548 35.39 -40.76 -26.26
N MET A 549 34.78 -41.72 -25.53
CA MET A 549 35.28 -42.85 -24.69
C MET A 549 35.04 -42.56 -23.19
N SER A 550 34.08 -43.19 -22.48
CA SER A 550 34.00 -44.59 -21.99
C SER A 550 35.16 -44.99 -21.06
N GLY A 551 34.99 -45.68 -19.93
CA GLY A 551 33.83 -46.34 -19.30
C GLY A 551 34.33 -47.39 -18.28
N GLY A 552 33.46 -47.92 -17.39
CA GLY A 552 33.82 -48.92 -16.35
C GLY A 552 33.58 -48.39 -14.92
N MET A 553 32.69 -48.88 -14.05
CA MET A 553 31.94 -50.15 -13.85
C MET A 553 32.62 -51.14 -12.87
N GLY A 554 31.97 -51.36 -11.71
CA GLY A 554 32.27 -52.40 -10.70
C GLY A 554 33.34 -52.03 -9.66
N GLY A 555 33.24 -52.40 -8.37
CA GLY A 555 32.11 -53.03 -7.66
C GLY A 555 32.47 -53.48 -6.23
N MET A 556 31.45 -53.54 -5.35
CA MET A 556 31.35 -54.28 -4.07
C MET A 556 32.35 -54.04 -2.90
N ALA A 557 31.78 -53.47 -1.83
CA ALA A 557 31.74 -53.98 -0.45
C ALA A 557 33.03 -54.44 0.29
N ASN A 558 33.26 -53.87 1.49
CA ASN A 558 32.95 -54.62 2.74
C ASN A 558 32.69 -53.69 3.96
N MET A 559 32.17 -54.28 5.03
CA MET A 559 31.85 -53.67 6.33
C MET A 559 33.06 -53.05 7.05
N GLN A 560 32.84 -51.96 7.78
CA GLN A 560 33.05 -51.89 9.25
C GLN A 560 32.53 -50.56 9.84
N SER A 561 31.72 -50.67 10.89
CA SER A 561 31.48 -49.60 11.88
C SER A 561 32.35 -49.89 13.12
N PRO A 562 32.77 -48.89 13.94
CA PRO A 562 31.83 -48.26 14.88
C PRO A 562 32.13 -46.78 15.25
N SER A 563 31.39 -46.28 16.24
CA SER A 563 31.70 -45.15 17.15
C SER A 563 31.67 -43.71 16.62
N SER A 564 30.44 -43.18 16.58
CA SER A 564 30.04 -41.95 17.28
C SER A 564 31.13 -40.98 17.79
N ARG A 565 31.29 -39.84 17.10
CA ARG A 565 31.55 -38.53 17.73
C ARG A 565 30.85 -37.44 16.93
N LEU A 566 30.01 -36.65 17.59
CA LEU A 566 29.29 -35.51 16.99
C LEU A 566 30.31 -34.44 16.55
N GLY A 567 30.24 -34.05 15.28
CA GLY A 567 31.03 -32.95 14.74
C GLY A 567 30.43 -31.58 15.08
N ASN A 568 31.27 -30.62 15.44
CA ASN A 568 30.86 -29.24 15.68
C ASN A 568 30.42 -28.57 14.37
N ASN A 569 29.32 -27.82 14.41
CA ASN A 569 28.80 -27.06 13.29
C ASN A 569 29.41 -25.62 13.32
N PRO A 570 30.11 -25.14 12.27
CA PRO A 570 30.92 -23.93 12.35
C PRO A 570 30.15 -22.68 11.88
N LEU A 571 29.25 -22.16 12.71
CA LEU A 571 28.46 -20.95 12.38
C LEU A 571 28.22 -20.03 13.60
N PHE A 572 29.30 -19.58 14.25
CA PHE A 572 29.35 -18.31 15.01
C PHE A 572 30.82 -17.95 15.28
N ASN A 573 31.39 -17.01 14.53
CA ASN A 573 32.73 -16.50 14.78
C ASN A 573 32.76 -14.98 14.54
N ALA A 574 32.28 -14.23 15.53
CA ALA A 574 32.42 -12.78 15.62
C ALA A 574 33.29 -12.46 16.84
N GLY A 575 34.47 -11.86 16.62
CA GLY A 575 35.42 -11.55 17.68
C GLY A 575 34.96 -10.38 18.58
N PRO A 576 35.47 -10.29 19.82
CA PRO A 576 35.06 -9.25 20.76
C PRO A 576 35.70 -7.89 20.45
N SER A 577 34.88 -6.85 20.38
CA SER A 577 35.35 -5.45 20.41
C SER A 577 35.80 -5.06 21.83
N PRO A 578 36.90 -4.30 22.00
CA PRO A 578 37.47 -4.03 23.31
C PRO A 578 36.73 -2.92 24.06
N MET A 579 36.41 -3.17 25.34
CA MET A 579 36.13 -2.10 26.30
C MET A 579 37.46 -1.61 26.91
N SER A 580 37.68 -0.29 26.90
CA SER A 580 38.74 0.35 27.70
C SER A 580 38.10 1.32 28.70
N SER A 581 38.06 0.90 29.97
CA SER A 581 37.68 1.75 31.10
C SER A 581 38.89 2.59 31.56
N GLN A 582 38.71 3.89 31.79
CA GLN A 582 39.58 4.63 32.71
C GLN A 582 38.82 5.77 33.41
N PRO A 583 38.89 5.89 34.75
CA PRO A 583 38.26 6.98 35.49
C PRO A 583 39.21 8.17 35.63
N GLY A 584 38.70 9.39 35.38
CA GLY A 584 39.40 10.64 35.66
C GLY A 584 38.77 11.36 36.84
N ALA A 585 39.43 11.35 37.99
CA ALA A 585 39.09 12.20 39.13
C ALA A 585 39.86 13.53 39.03
N VAL A 586 39.19 14.66 39.28
CA VAL A 586 39.86 15.92 39.62
C VAL A 586 38.99 16.72 40.59
N ASP A 587 39.56 17.03 41.76
CA ASP A 587 39.03 18.00 42.72
C ASP A 587 39.13 19.44 42.18
N GLY A 588 38.32 20.38 42.69
CA GLY A 588 38.39 21.77 42.22
C GLY A 588 37.42 22.79 42.82
N MET A 589 37.42 22.94 44.15
CA MET A 589 36.90 24.06 44.98
C MET A 589 36.17 25.29 44.37
N GLY A 590 35.14 25.73 45.10
CA GLY A 590 34.69 27.13 45.22
C GLY A 590 33.26 27.39 44.70
N GLY A 591 32.37 28.10 45.40
CA GLY A 591 32.45 28.78 46.71
C GLY A 591 31.55 30.03 46.71
N MET A 592 30.85 30.29 47.83
CA MET A 592 29.85 31.38 48.01
C MET A 592 28.54 31.20 47.19
N GLY A 593 27.36 31.66 47.62
CA GLY A 593 26.99 32.22 48.92
C GLY A 593 25.51 32.66 49.00
N LEU A 594 24.89 32.39 50.16
CA LEU A 594 24.04 33.28 50.98
C LEU A 594 22.80 34.04 50.44
N MET A 595 21.69 33.88 51.17
CA MET A 595 20.49 34.75 51.30
C MET A 595 19.63 34.95 50.03
N GLY A 596 18.32 35.22 50.08
CA GLY A 596 17.26 35.30 51.12
C GLY A 596 15.91 35.33 50.36
N GLY A 597 14.69 35.22 50.89
CA GLY A 597 14.15 35.50 52.22
C GLY A 597 12.94 36.45 52.08
N MET A 598 11.72 35.98 52.38
CA MET A 598 10.43 36.75 52.41
C MET A 598 9.97 37.37 51.07
N GLY A 599 8.70 37.77 50.84
CA GLY A 599 7.43 37.70 51.60
C GLY A 599 6.26 38.02 50.62
N LEU A 600 5.06 37.41 50.76
CA LEU A 600 3.87 37.88 51.52
C LEU A 600 3.07 39.06 50.91
N MET A 601 1.77 38.82 50.68
CA MET A 601 0.69 39.77 50.28
C MET A 601 0.84 40.41 48.88
N GLY A 602 -0.22 40.79 48.15
CA GLY A 602 -1.67 40.78 48.40
C GLY A 602 -2.32 42.03 47.75
N GLY A 603 -3.50 41.94 47.14
CA GLY A 603 -4.15 43.12 46.54
C GLY A 603 -5.37 42.82 45.66
N MET A 604 -6.52 43.38 46.05
CA MET A 604 -7.77 43.34 45.28
C MET A 604 -7.89 44.53 44.32
N GLY A 605 -8.65 44.34 43.24
CA GLY A 605 -9.67 45.31 42.81
C GLY A 605 -9.27 46.42 41.86
N GLY A 606 -10.14 46.69 40.87
CA GLY A 606 -10.03 47.84 39.97
C GLY A 606 -10.75 47.66 38.64
N GLN A 607 -12.06 47.87 38.60
CA GLN A 607 -12.76 48.15 37.34
C GLN A 607 -12.31 49.53 36.83
N GLN A 608 -12.00 49.66 35.54
CA GLN A 608 -12.49 50.81 34.78
C GLN A 608 -12.60 50.53 33.29
N GLN A 609 -13.45 51.33 32.64
CA GLN A 609 -14.13 51.05 31.39
C GLN A 609 -13.83 52.18 30.41
N MET A 610 -13.34 51.87 29.21
CA MET A 610 -13.38 52.81 28.08
C MET A 610 -13.71 52.08 26.77
N GLN A 611 -14.69 52.62 26.05
CA GLN A 611 -15.06 52.22 24.70
C GLN A 611 -14.43 53.19 23.69
N ALA A 612 -13.89 52.65 22.60
CA ALA A 612 -13.75 53.34 21.31
C ALA A 612 -13.70 52.28 20.18
N PRO A 613 -14.04 52.61 18.92
CA PRO A 613 -14.76 51.64 18.08
C PRO A 613 -14.00 51.11 16.85
N GLY A 614 -14.42 49.93 16.39
CA GLY A 614 -14.55 49.63 14.96
C GLY A 614 -13.45 48.79 14.29
N ALA A 615 -13.77 47.53 14.00
CA ALA A 615 -13.36 46.81 12.79
C ALA A 615 -14.30 45.61 12.55
N ALA A 616 -14.69 45.37 11.29
CA ALA A 616 -15.59 44.27 10.92
C ALA A 616 -14.81 43.02 10.47
N GLY A 617 -15.46 41.85 10.54
CA GLY A 617 -15.00 40.63 9.89
C GLY A 617 -14.52 39.53 10.83
N GLY A 618 -15.46 38.78 11.42
CA GLY A 618 -15.17 37.54 12.16
C GLY A 618 -16.11 36.43 11.71
N ALA A 619 -15.56 35.39 11.08
CA ALA A 619 -16.33 34.18 10.80
C ALA A 619 -16.63 33.48 12.14
N GLY A 620 -17.92 33.34 12.46
CA GLY A 620 -18.36 32.72 13.70
C GLY A 620 -18.02 31.23 13.74
N GLY A 621 -16.92 30.88 14.40
CA GLY A 621 -16.70 29.52 14.87
C GLY A 621 -17.73 29.24 15.96
N ALA A 622 -18.67 28.33 15.70
CA ALA A 622 -19.61 27.87 16.70
C ALA A 622 -18.83 27.35 17.91
N SER A 623 -19.19 27.83 19.09
CA SER A 623 -18.54 27.45 20.34
C SER A 623 -18.74 25.96 20.61
N GLU A 624 -17.79 25.36 21.33
CA GLU A 624 -17.88 23.94 21.72
C GLU A 624 -19.16 23.64 22.52
N ALA A 625 -19.65 24.62 23.28
CA ALA A 625 -20.92 24.58 24.00
C ALA A 625 -22.14 24.48 23.06
N GLU A 626 -22.15 25.19 21.92
CA GLU A 626 -23.23 25.10 20.93
C GLU A 626 -23.24 23.73 20.22
N MET A 627 -22.05 23.17 19.93
CA MET A 627 -21.95 21.80 19.39
C MET A 627 -22.46 20.74 20.39
N LEU A 628 -22.14 20.89 21.68
CA LEU A 628 -22.66 20.01 22.73
C LEU A 628 -24.18 20.17 22.94
N GLN A 629 -24.71 21.39 22.89
CA GLN A 629 -26.16 21.62 22.91
C GLN A 629 -26.85 20.98 21.70
N GLN A 630 -26.29 21.13 20.50
CA GLN A 630 -26.85 20.53 19.29
C GLN A 630 -26.85 18.99 19.36
N LEU A 631 -25.77 18.38 19.88
CA LEU A 631 -25.71 16.93 20.09
C LEU A 631 -26.77 16.44 21.08
N MET A 632 -26.94 17.14 22.21
CA MET A 632 -27.95 16.81 23.22
C MET A 632 -29.38 17.00 22.71
N ALA A 633 -29.63 17.99 21.86
CA ALA A 633 -30.91 18.17 21.18
C ALA A 633 -31.22 17.00 20.22
N GLU A 634 -30.25 16.58 19.41
CA GLU A 634 -30.41 15.44 18.48
C GLU A 634 -30.65 14.12 19.23
N ILE A 635 -29.95 13.88 20.34
CA ILE A 635 -30.17 12.71 21.22
C ILE A 635 -31.59 12.69 21.78
N ASN A 636 -32.10 13.83 22.25
CA ASN A 636 -33.48 13.93 22.75
C ASN A 636 -34.52 13.71 21.64
N ARG A 637 -34.26 14.21 20.42
CA ARG A 637 -35.12 14.00 19.24
C ARG A 637 -35.21 12.51 18.86
N LEU A 638 -34.06 11.82 18.80
CA LEU A 638 -34.00 10.38 18.55
C LEU A 638 -34.68 9.58 19.69
N LYS A 639 -34.60 10.06 20.93
CA LYS A 639 -35.28 9.44 22.07
C LYS A 639 -36.80 9.60 22.01
N SER A 640 -37.34 10.71 21.49
CA SER A 640 -38.78 10.85 21.23
C SER A 640 -39.24 9.99 20.06
N GLU A 641 -38.48 9.92 18.96
CA GLU A 641 -38.77 9.04 17.82
C GLU A 641 -38.80 7.55 18.21
N LEU A 642 -38.00 7.14 19.19
CA LEU A 642 -38.00 5.80 19.78
C LEU A 642 -39.12 5.56 20.81
N GLY A 643 -39.73 6.62 21.34
CA GLY A 643 -40.79 6.53 22.35
C GLY A 643 -42.19 6.27 21.79
N GLU A 644 -42.43 6.60 20.51
CA GLU A 644 -43.73 6.48 19.86
C GLU A 644 -43.95 5.12 19.15
N GLN A 645 -43.09 4.13 19.37
CA GLN A 645 -43.17 2.79 18.76
C GLN A 645 -43.44 1.65 19.76
N HIS A 646 -44.10 1.94 20.89
CA HIS A 646 -44.51 0.95 21.89
C HIS A 646 -46.00 1.02 22.22
#